data_AF-A0A1I8MIG4-F1
#
_entry.id   AF-A0A1I8MIG4-F1
#
_cell.length_a   1.000
_cell.length_b   1.000
_cell.length_c   1.000
_cell.angle_alpha   90.00
_cell.angle_beta   90.00
_cell.angle_gamma   90.00
#
_symmetry.space_group_name_H-M   'P 1'
#
loop_
_entity.id
_entity.type
_entity.pdbx_description
1 polymer ?
#
loop_
_entity_poly.entity_id
_entity_poly.type
_entity_poly.pdbx_seq_one_letter_code
_entity_poly.pdbx_strand_id
1 'polypeptide(L)'
;MSWMTFGVIAGSFALQRLLGADYPPNKVLEIKSESLGILQIVARDEAMVLYAPPFNSNDKKTYEIVLQRPHTDSNTTSFSLFRSPSQKEAEDKFNAFLHRLPLFVSIVKEFYNVNGLQKLCDILSDNPSWSITHLVAYFNLVDYISHPKVLQFIDYADHTNYMSPFQLAVKTGNIEMVKALLPLCKMEHLDNNSNSVFHYAASTTKEILNILIEKSTVNLNHINSDGYTPLHLACLSDKPECVKALLLAGADVNIEAKNISKLYKTSTPTSVAEFLKQNANKLYTQDMKFGGSPLHWCSSRETLHALIMQGCNVNATNFDGRTALHVMVARNRFECVVTLLAHDAEIDVVDKDGKTPLHIAIEQKLVNIVQCLVVFGCDINKKNKDGVTPRHMVGSDATGSKTDEILYILHSVGAKRCTDPKSKCPPGCHPSGTYNGIPPEAPESVEKREHIENMLASTSRQSAVGMLANAANGFLNDMKEPPVVVNTEKVEKGQSIMDALLAMFKVNADSKKGSPTGSMDNVNSIEGEEATSMKGSPEATSSNLSLHSAISHQKGEKPYGRGRLLCLDGGGIRGLVLVQILLEIEKISQTPIVHLFDWIAGTSTGGILALGLGCGKTMRQCMGLYLRMKEQCFVGSRPYPSENFESILKDNLGEFTVMTDIKHPKVMVTGVMADRKPVDLHLFRSYQSASDILGIVTPITNRRIPPPDPKDQLVWRAARATGAAPSYFRAFGRFLDGGLIANNPTLDAMTEIHEYNMALRSVGRENEAVPISVVVSIGTGLIPVTELKDIDVFRPESIWDTAKLAYGISTIGNLLVDQATASDGRVVDRARAWCSTIGVPYYRFNPQLSEDIAMDEKNDQKLINMLWCAKAYVHANRNKIIEMINSLK
;
A
#
# COMPACT_ATOMS: atom_id res chain seq x y z
N MET A 1 22.35 -89.35 50.72
CA MET A 1 22.68 -89.81 52.09
C MET A 1 22.90 -88.58 52.96
N SER A 2 22.46 -88.62 54.23
CA SER A 2 22.64 -87.63 55.32
C SER A 2 22.26 -86.16 55.02
N TRP A 3 21.39 -85.45 55.74
CA TRP A 3 21.06 -85.38 57.19
C TRP A 3 22.25 -85.05 58.10
N MET A 4 22.29 -83.80 58.60
CA MET A 4 22.34 -83.41 60.02
C MET A 4 22.46 -81.87 60.16
N THR A 5 21.42 -81.19 60.68
CA THR A 5 21.35 -80.47 61.99
C THR A 5 21.99 -79.08 61.99
N PHE A 6 21.29 -77.94 62.13
CA PHE A 6 20.27 -77.44 63.10
C PHE A 6 20.89 -76.21 63.80
N GLY A 7 20.12 -75.11 63.96
CA GLY A 7 20.36 -74.16 65.07
C GLY A 7 20.57 -72.68 64.73
N VAL A 8 19.56 -71.87 65.08
CA VAL A 8 19.70 -70.50 65.63
C VAL A 8 20.32 -69.39 64.74
N ILE A 9 19.61 -68.94 63.69
CA ILE A 9 19.48 -67.49 63.35
C ILE A 9 18.08 -67.21 62.77
N ALA A 10 17.03 -67.40 63.56
CA ALA A 10 15.65 -67.02 63.20
C ALA A 10 15.13 -65.95 64.17
N GLY A 11 15.55 -64.70 63.94
CA GLY A 11 15.17 -63.55 64.78
C GLY A 11 15.68 -62.20 64.29
N SER A 12 16.86 -62.14 63.67
CA SER A 12 17.52 -60.86 63.33
C SER A 12 17.26 -60.33 61.91
N PHE A 13 16.76 -61.15 60.98
CA PHE A 13 16.54 -60.74 59.59
C PHE A 13 15.22 -60.00 59.33
N ALA A 14 14.32 -59.92 60.31
CA ALA A 14 13.06 -59.17 60.19
C ALA A 14 13.20 -57.68 60.55
N LEU A 15 14.10 -57.32 61.49
CA LEU A 15 14.30 -55.92 61.88
C LEU A 15 15.10 -55.11 60.86
N GLN A 16 16.04 -55.74 60.13
CA GLN A 16 16.92 -55.04 59.19
C GLN A 16 16.22 -54.54 57.90
N ARG A 17 14.91 -54.81 57.75
CA ARG A 17 14.05 -54.21 56.72
C ARG A 17 13.26 -52.99 57.19
N LEU A 18 13.19 -52.73 58.50
CA LEU A 18 12.44 -51.59 59.05
C LEU A 18 13.26 -50.31 59.16
N LEU A 19 14.60 -50.41 59.05
CA LEU A 19 15.53 -49.31 59.20
C LEU A 19 16.59 -49.35 58.09
N GLY A 20 16.25 -48.75 56.94
CA GLY A 20 17.23 -48.24 55.97
C GLY A 20 18.08 -49.25 55.20
N ALA A 21 17.46 -49.91 54.21
CA ALA A 21 18.10 -49.92 52.88
C ALA A 21 17.70 -48.61 52.18
N ASP A 22 18.65 -47.87 51.58
CA ASP A 22 18.45 -46.49 51.12
C ASP A 22 17.50 -46.37 49.91
N TYR A 23 16.20 -46.50 50.16
CA TYR A 23 15.14 -46.17 49.21
C TYR A 23 14.75 -44.69 49.35
N PRO A 24 14.65 -43.94 48.23
CA PRO A 24 14.26 -42.53 48.25
C PRO A 24 13.00 -42.26 49.08
N PRO A 25 12.89 -41.09 49.73
CA PRO A 25 11.80 -40.77 50.65
C PRO A 25 10.41 -40.83 49.99
N ASN A 26 10.32 -40.46 48.70
CA ASN A 26 9.09 -40.52 47.89
C ASN A 26 8.80 -41.91 47.30
N LYS A 27 9.63 -42.93 47.53
CA LYS A 27 9.45 -44.24 46.89
C LYS A 27 8.38 -45.06 47.61
N VAL A 28 7.36 -45.49 46.87
CA VAL A 28 6.30 -46.37 47.37
C VAL A 28 6.83 -47.79 47.56
N LEU A 29 6.51 -48.41 48.70
CA LEU A 29 6.97 -49.74 49.09
C LEU A 29 5.80 -50.57 49.66
N GLU A 30 5.75 -51.86 49.35
CA GLU A 30 4.83 -52.79 50.02
C GLU A 30 5.45 -53.33 51.31
N ILE A 31 4.73 -53.17 52.43
CA ILE A 31 5.17 -53.47 53.79
C ILE A 31 4.17 -54.38 54.49
N LYS A 32 4.59 -55.14 55.52
CA LYS A 32 3.70 -56.01 56.30
C LYS A 32 3.06 -55.24 57.46
N SER A 33 1.77 -55.38 57.66
CA SER A 33 1.03 -54.63 58.70
C SER A 33 1.48 -54.96 60.13
N GLU A 34 2.02 -56.16 60.37
CA GLU A 34 2.67 -56.54 61.63
C GLU A 34 3.80 -55.58 62.04
N SER A 35 4.53 -55.03 61.06
CA SER A 35 5.69 -54.17 61.34
C SER A 35 5.32 -52.72 61.67
N LEU A 36 4.04 -52.36 61.55
CA LEU A 36 3.52 -51.02 61.87
C LEU A 36 3.05 -50.89 63.32
N GLY A 37 2.80 -52.01 64.03
CA GLY A 37 2.28 -52.01 65.40
C GLY A 37 3.25 -51.46 66.47
N ILE A 38 4.50 -51.17 66.07
CA ILE A 38 5.57 -50.61 66.93
C ILE A 38 5.59 -49.07 66.85
N LEU A 39 4.96 -48.47 65.82
CA LEU A 39 5.01 -47.04 65.54
C LEU A 39 3.84 -46.29 66.20
N GLN A 40 4.08 -45.04 66.61
CA GLN A 40 3.02 -44.18 67.17
C GLN A 40 2.17 -43.59 66.05
N ILE A 41 0.83 -43.61 66.19
CA ILE A 41 -0.07 -42.91 65.26
C ILE A 41 -0.07 -41.42 65.60
N VAL A 42 0.23 -40.56 64.61
CA VAL A 42 0.12 -39.09 64.68
C VAL A 42 -1.25 -38.65 64.17
N ALA A 43 -1.66 -39.15 63.01
CA ALA A 43 -2.93 -38.84 62.38
C ALA A 43 -3.46 -40.07 61.62
N ARG A 44 -4.79 -40.19 61.52
CA ARG A 44 -5.48 -41.31 60.85
C ARG A 44 -6.79 -40.84 60.24
N ASP A 45 -7.04 -41.24 59.00
CA ASP A 45 -8.32 -41.07 58.29
C ASP A 45 -8.63 -42.35 57.52
N GLU A 46 -9.77 -42.98 57.78
CA GLU A 46 -10.23 -44.30 57.29
C GLU A 46 -9.13 -45.33 56.92
N ALA A 47 -8.55 -45.20 55.72
CA ALA A 47 -7.55 -46.11 55.14
C ALA A 47 -6.09 -45.61 55.15
N MET A 48 -5.80 -44.36 55.56
CA MET A 48 -4.46 -43.77 55.55
C MET A 48 -4.02 -43.30 56.95
N VAL A 49 -2.76 -43.52 57.29
CA VAL A 49 -2.19 -43.28 58.63
C VAL A 49 -0.82 -42.62 58.52
N LEU A 50 -0.58 -41.57 59.31
CA LEU A 50 0.74 -40.98 59.54
C LEU A 50 1.31 -41.56 60.83
N TYR A 51 2.45 -42.24 60.71
CA TYR A 51 3.20 -42.81 61.81
C TYR A 51 4.39 -41.95 62.20
N ALA A 52 4.63 -41.83 63.50
CA ALA A 52 5.85 -41.27 64.10
C ALA A 52 6.80 -42.39 64.54
N PRO A 53 8.12 -42.12 64.53
CA PRO A 53 9.13 -43.06 65.04
C PRO A 53 8.93 -43.32 66.55
N PRO A 54 9.30 -44.51 67.05
CA PRO A 54 9.09 -44.88 68.44
C PRO A 54 9.99 -44.05 69.37
N PHE A 55 9.51 -43.76 70.59
CA PHE A 55 10.19 -42.87 71.54
C PHE A 55 11.61 -43.31 71.96
N ASN A 56 11.97 -44.60 71.82
CA ASN A 56 13.21 -45.20 72.34
C ASN A 56 13.99 -46.02 71.28
N SER A 57 14.49 -45.38 70.22
CA SER A 57 15.56 -45.96 69.38
C SER A 57 16.61 -44.91 68.97
N ASN A 58 17.86 -45.37 68.83
CA ASN A 58 19.02 -44.55 68.44
C ASN A 58 19.26 -44.50 66.92
N ASP A 59 18.44 -45.20 66.12
CA ASP A 59 18.54 -45.21 64.66
C ASP A 59 17.65 -44.14 64.00
N LYS A 60 17.92 -43.87 62.71
CA LYS A 60 17.31 -42.80 61.89
C LYS A 60 15.80 -42.66 62.12
N LYS A 61 15.40 -41.61 62.85
CA LYS A 61 14.01 -41.26 63.15
C LYS A 61 13.32 -40.72 61.88
N THR A 62 12.36 -41.47 61.34
CA THR A 62 11.53 -41.03 60.19
C THR A 62 10.05 -41.21 60.47
N TYR A 63 9.26 -40.19 60.15
CA TYR A 63 7.81 -40.25 60.01
C TYR A 63 7.47 -40.96 58.70
N GLU A 64 6.39 -41.75 58.70
CA GLU A 64 6.00 -42.60 57.57
C GLU A 64 4.50 -42.51 57.29
N ILE A 65 4.13 -42.19 56.04
CA ILE A 65 2.75 -42.17 55.57
C ILE A 65 2.42 -43.55 54.97
N VAL A 66 1.36 -44.19 55.46
CA VAL A 66 0.98 -45.54 55.08
C VAL A 66 -0.48 -45.61 54.65
N LEU A 67 -0.74 -46.31 53.55
CA LEU A 67 -2.06 -46.66 53.04
C LEU A 67 -2.34 -48.15 53.33
N GLN A 68 -3.40 -48.43 54.07
CA GLN A 68 -3.77 -49.77 54.54
C GLN A 68 -4.71 -50.46 53.53
N ARG A 69 -4.56 -51.78 53.35
CA ARG A 69 -5.50 -52.58 52.56
C ARG A 69 -6.79 -52.90 53.35
N PRO A 70 -7.98 -52.86 52.71
CA PRO A 70 -9.19 -53.40 53.29
C PRO A 70 -8.99 -54.87 53.72
N HIS A 71 -9.52 -55.24 54.88
CA HIS A 71 -9.28 -56.54 55.54
C HIS A 71 -9.96 -57.77 54.87
N THR A 72 -10.19 -57.73 53.56
CA THR A 72 -10.94 -58.77 52.84
C THR A 72 -10.07 -59.80 52.11
N ASP A 73 -8.80 -59.50 51.86
CA ASP A 73 -7.86 -60.41 51.21
C ASP A 73 -6.85 -61.00 52.20
N SER A 74 -6.43 -62.24 51.99
CA SER A 74 -5.59 -63.05 52.90
C SER A 74 -4.13 -62.59 53.08
N ASN A 75 -3.79 -61.38 52.61
CA ASN A 75 -2.46 -60.80 52.71
C ASN A 75 -2.49 -59.51 53.55
N THR A 76 -1.87 -59.55 54.73
CA THR A 76 -1.74 -58.42 55.67
C THR A 76 -0.69 -57.39 55.22
N THR A 77 -0.69 -56.99 53.95
CA THR A 77 0.23 -55.96 53.44
C THR A 77 -0.41 -54.59 53.28
N SER A 78 0.37 -53.55 53.59
CA SER A 78 0.05 -52.13 53.44
C SER A 78 1.08 -51.48 52.50
N PHE A 79 0.85 -50.25 52.07
CA PHE A 79 1.80 -49.50 51.24
C PHE A 79 2.39 -48.30 52.01
N SER A 80 3.71 -48.27 52.20
CA SER A 80 4.44 -47.05 52.59
C SER A 80 4.44 -46.10 51.39
N LEU A 81 3.87 -44.91 51.53
CA LEU A 81 3.80 -43.90 50.46
C LEU A 81 4.96 -42.90 50.53
N PHE A 82 5.31 -42.42 51.73
CA PHE A 82 6.32 -41.38 51.93
C PHE A 82 7.00 -41.49 53.30
N ARG A 83 8.30 -41.16 53.37
CA ARG A 83 9.14 -41.22 54.58
C ARG A 83 9.96 -39.93 54.72
N SER A 84 9.92 -39.24 55.87
CA SER A 84 10.74 -38.04 56.15
C SER A 84 11.22 -37.95 57.60
N PRO A 85 12.42 -37.40 57.88
CA PRO A 85 12.83 -37.04 59.24
C PRO A 85 12.10 -35.81 59.81
N SER A 86 11.39 -35.03 58.98
CA SER A 86 10.69 -33.81 59.40
C SER A 86 9.19 -34.06 59.60
N GLN A 87 8.69 -33.80 60.82
CA GLN A 87 7.27 -33.90 61.14
C GLN A 87 6.43 -33.01 60.21
N LYS A 88 6.82 -31.74 60.05
CA LYS A 88 6.08 -30.77 59.25
C LYS A 88 5.98 -31.18 57.78
N GLU A 89 7.06 -31.69 57.19
CA GLU A 89 7.04 -32.16 55.79
C GLU A 89 6.13 -33.38 55.62
N ALA A 90 6.12 -34.28 56.61
CA ALA A 90 5.24 -35.45 56.62
C ALA A 90 3.77 -35.06 56.82
N GLU A 91 3.46 -34.08 57.68
CA GLU A 91 2.11 -33.54 57.87
C GLU A 91 1.61 -32.80 56.62
N ASP A 92 2.43 -31.94 56.01
CA ASP A 92 2.08 -31.21 54.78
C ASP A 92 1.75 -32.19 53.63
N LYS A 93 2.57 -33.24 53.43
CA LYS A 93 2.29 -34.29 52.42
C LYS A 93 1.14 -35.22 52.80
N PHE A 94 0.95 -35.52 54.09
CA PHE A 94 -0.20 -36.30 54.57
C PHE A 94 -1.50 -35.58 54.21
N ASN A 95 -1.60 -34.28 54.49
CA ASN A 95 -2.75 -33.45 54.14
C ASN A 95 -2.98 -33.35 52.62
N ALA A 96 -1.91 -33.30 51.81
CA ALA A 96 -2.02 -33.32 50.35
C ALA A 96 -2.68 -34.60 49.81
N PHE A 97 -2.33 -35.77 50.38
CA PHE A 97 -2.85 -37.07 49.97
C PHE A 97 -4.21 -37.43 50.59
N LEU A 98 -4.48 -36.98 51.82
CA LEU A 98 -5.53 -37.49 52.73
C LEU A 98 -6.89 -37.72 52.07
N HIS A 99 -7.48 -36.65 51.53
CA HIS A 99 -8.84 -36.67 51.00
C HIS A 99 -8.92 -37.06 49.52
N ARG A 100 -7.80 -37.40 48.88
CA ARG A 100 -7.70 -37.61 47.43
C ARG A 100 -7.28 -39.02 47.08
N LEU A 101 -6.18 -39.49 47.68
CA LEU A 101 -5.53 -40.73 47.29
C LEU A 101 -6.36 -41.96 47.68
N PRO A 102 -6.90 -42.10 48.92
CA PRO A 102 -7.82 -43.19 49.25
C PRO A 102 -9.10 -43.18 48.40
N LEU A 103 -9.69 -42.01 48.18
CA LEU A 103 -10.90 -41.87 47.35
C LEU A 103 -10.66 -42.24 45.89
N PHE A 104 -9.58 -41.76 45.27
CA PHE A 104 -9.22 -42.08 43.89
C PHE A 104 -9.00 -43.58 43.71
N VAL A 105 -8.24 -44.21 44.61
CA VAL A 105 -7.93 -45.65 44.59
C VAL A 105 -9.18 -46.51 44.81
N SER A 106 -10.14 -46.04 45.63
CA SER A 106 -11.42 -46.75 45.81
C SER A 106 -12.27 -46.82 44.53
N ILE A 107 -12.10 -45.84 43.63
CA ILE A 107 -12.79 -45.72 42.35
C ILE A 107 -12.00 -46.47 41.26
N VAL A 108 -10.71 -46.14 41.11
CA VAL A 108 -9.80 -46.65 40.09
C VAL A 108 -8.90 -47.75 40.69
N LYS A 109 -9.48 -48.95 40.87
CA LYS A 109 -8.78 -50.09 41.51
C LYS A 109 -7.49 -50.51 40.79
N GLU A 110 -7.39 -50.25 39.49
CA GLU A 110 -6.19 -50.54 38.67
C GLU A 110 -4.93 -49.81 39.17
N PHE A 111 -5.08 -48.64 39.81
CA PHE A 111 -3.96 -47.90 40.38
C PHE A 111 -3.53 -48.43 41.76
N TYR A 112 -4.21 -49.43 42.32
CA TYR A 112 -3.93 -49.97 43.66
C TYR A 112 -2.77 -50.98 43.70
N ASN A 113 -1.63 -50.57 43.15
CA ASN A 113 -0.37 -51.30 43.17
C ASN A 113 0.79 -50.31 43.34
N VAL A 114 1.99 -50.81 43.64
CA VAL A 114 3.17 -49.98 43.92
C VAL A 114 3.44 -48.94 42.82
N ASN A 115 3.30 -49.33 41.54
CA ASN A 115 3.60 -48.46 40.40
C ASN A 115 2.50 -47.39 40.17
N GLY A 116 1.23 -47.75 40.35
CA GLY A 116 0.11 -46.81 40.26
C GLY A 116 0.11 -45.79 41.39
N LEU A 117 0.32 -46.27 42.62
CA LEU A 117 0.46 -45.42 43.81
C LEU A 117 1.67 -44.50 43.73
N GLN A 118 2.81 -44.94 43.19
CA GLN A 118 3.98 -44.09 42.96
C GLN A 118 3.61 -42.89 42.08
N LYS A 119 3.03 -43.15 40.89
CA LYS A 119 2.60 -42.09 39.97
C LYS A 119 1.61 -41.11 40.60
N LEU A 120 0.69 -41.60 41.43
CA LEU A 120 -0.26 -40.75 42.16
C LEU A 120 0.42 -39.88 43.22
N CYS A 121 1.34 -40.45 44.01
CA CYS A 121 2.07 -39.72 45.04
C CYS A 121 2.98 -38.64 44.43
N ASP A 122 3.64 -38.95 43.32
CA ASP A 122 4.50 -37.99 42.61
C ASP A 122 3.67 -36.81 42.08
N ILE A 123 2.59 -37.08 41.34
CA ILE A 123 1.71 -36.04 40.77
C ILE A 123 1.02 -35.18 41.85
N LEU A 124 0.56 -35.79 42.95
CA LEU A 124 -0.04 -35.06 44.07
C LEU A 124 1.00 -34.30 44.92
N SER A 125 2.28 -34.67 44.87
CA SER A 125 3.35 -33.88 45.49
C SER A 125 3.63 -32.61 44.70
N ASP A 126 3.63 -32.71 43.35
CA ASP A 126 3.80 -31.56 42.47
C ASP A 126 2.54 -30.67 42.39
N ASN A 127 1.35 -31.26 42.58
CA ASN A 127 0.06 -30.58 42.43
C ASN A 127 -0.87 -30.86 43.64
N PRO A 128 -0.54 -30.34 44.84
CA PRO A 128 -1.21 -30.69 46.10
C PRO A 128 -2.65 -30.16 46.24
N SER A 129 -3.13 -29.38 45.28
CA SER A 129 -4.48 -28.79 45.25
C SER A 129 -5.45 -29.51 44.30
N TRP A 130 -4.98 -30.35 43.37
CA TRP A 130 -5.79 -31.02 42.35
C TRP A 130 -6.94 -31.86 42.92
N SER A 131 -8.13 -31.77 42.30
CA SER A 131 -9.27 -32.64 42.65
C SER A 131 -9.12 -34.06 42.07
N ILE A 132 -9.94 -35.01 42.52
CA ILE A 132 -9.97 -36.35 41.92
C ILE A 132 -10.31 -36.32 40.42
N THR A 133 -11.07 -35.32 39.96
CA THR A 133 -11.38 -35.10 38.54
C THR A 133 -10.16 -34.63 37.75
N HIS A 134 -9.30 -33.79 38.34
CA HIS A 134 -8.01 -33.43 37.72
C HIS A 134 -7.13 -34.67 37.51
N LEU A 135 -7.08 -35.58 38.49
CA LEU A 135 -6.34 -36.85 38.36
C LEU A 135 -6.94 -37.73 37.25
N VAL A 136 -8.26 -37.90 37.22
CA VAL A 136 -8.97 -38.66 36.16
C VAL A 136 -8.68 -38.08 34.77
N ALA A 137 -8.73 -36.76 34.62
CA ALA A 137 -8.44 -36.04 33.39
C ALA A 137 -6.96 -36.18 32.94
N TYR A 138 -6.03 -36.03 33.89
CA TYR A 138 -4.59 -36.14 33.65
C TYR A 138 -4.18 -37.54 33.20
N PHE A 139 -4.66 -38.59 33.89
CA PHE A 139 -4.39 -39.99 33.54
C PHE A 139 -5.23 -40.53 32.37
N ASN A 140 -6.06 -39.70 31.72
CA ASN A 140 -6.91 -40.06 30.58
C ASN A 140 -7.90 -41.21 30.88
N LEU A 141 -8.46 -41.25 32.09
CA LEU A 141 -9.31 -42.34 32.59
C LEU A 141 -10.79 -42.12 32.23
N VAL A 142 -11.10 -42.18 30.93
CA VAL A 142 -12.40 -41.79 30.34
C VAL A 142 -13.59 -42.52 30.98
N ASP A 143 -13.48 -43.83 31.22
CA ASP A 143 -14.58 -44.66 31.75
C ASP A 143 -15.07 -44.22 33.15
N TYR A 144 -14.22 -43.52 33.90
CA TYR A 144 -14.47 -43.14 35.29
C TYR A 144 -15.10 -41.74 35.43
N ILE A 145 -15.26 -40.98 34.34
CA ILE A 145 -15.86 -39.62 34.36
C ILE A 145 -17.30 -39.64 34.88
N SER A 146 -18.08 -40.65 34.49
CA SER A 146 -19.50 -40.82 34.88
C SER A 146 -19.71 -41.15 36.36
N HIS A 147 -18.65 -41.35 37.14
CA HIS A 147 -18.75 -41.72 38.55
C HIS A 147 -19.22 -40.52 39.40
N PRO A 148 -20.24 -40.65 40.29
CA PRO A 148 -20.83 -39.51 41.00
C PRO A 148 -19.84 -38.62 41.78
N LYS A 149 -18.83 -39.23 42.43
CA LYS A 149 -17.78 -38.47 43.14
C LYS A 149 -16.90 -37.64 42.18
N VAL A 150 -16.70 -38.09 40.94
CA VAL A 150 -15.90 -37.39 39.92
C VAL A 150 -16.71 -36.24 39.30
N LEU A 151 -18.00 -36.45 39.06
CA LEU A 151 -18.93 -35.41 38.60
C LEU A 151 -19.06 -34.24 39.60
N GLN A 152 -18.99 -34.52 40.90
CA GLN A 152 -19.05 -33.48 41.95
C GLN A 152 -17.98 -32.38 41.79
N PHE A 153 -16.82 -32.70 41.22
CA PHE A 153 -15.70 -31.77 41.06
C PHE A 153 -15.39 -31.45 39.58
N ILE A 154 -16.37 -31.61 38.68
CA ILE A 154 -16.20 -31.47 37.22
C ILE A 154 -15.76 -30.06 36.78
N ASP A 155 -16.38 -29.03 37.36
CA ASP A 155 -16.09 -27.60 37.11
C ASP A 155 -15.15 -27.00 38.18
N TYR A 156 -14.68 -27.78 39.15
CA TYR A 156 -13.96 -27.26 40.30
C TYR A 156 -12.53 -26.83 39.91
N ALA A 157 -12.26 -25.54 39.91
CA ALA A 157 -10.95 -24.99 39.58
C ALA A 157 -9.92 -25.23 40.71
N ASP A 158 -8.69 -25.55 40.32
CA ASP A 158 -7.54 -25.70 41.20
C ASP A 158 -7.20 -24.42 41.97
N HIS A 159 -6.87 -24.51 43.26
CA HIS A 159 -6.62 -23.33 44.09
C HIS A 159 -5.29 -22.60 43.86
N THR A 160 -4.31 -23.20 43.15
CA THR A 160 -3.02 -22.54 42.89
C THR A 160 -3.05 -21.75 41.58
N ASN A 161 -3.56 -22.37 40.51
CA ASN A 161 -3.53 -21.79 39.16
C ASN A 161 -4.93 -21.42 38.62
N TYR A 162 -6.00 -21.74 39.35
CA TYR A 162 -7.39 -21.62 38.87
C TYR A 162 -7.64 -22.36 37.55
N MET A 163 -6.88 -23.43 37.28
CA MET A 163 -7.09 -24.34 36.14
C MET A 163 -8.31 -25.24 36.41
N SER A 164 -9.16 -25.49 35.42
CA SER A 164 -10.22 -26.52 35.55
C SER A 164 -9.76 -27.91 35.04
N PRO A 165 -10.41 -29.02 35.46
CA PRO A 165 -10.11 -30.36 34.94
C PRO A 165 -10.23 -30.43 33.41
N PHE A 166 -11.16 -29.66 32.83
CA PHE A 166 -11.37 -29.57 31.39
C PHE A 166 -10.24 -28.83 30.66
N GLN A 167 -9.81 -27.68 31.18
CA GLN A 167 -8.62 -26.98 30.65
C GLN A 167 -7.37 -27.86 30.76
N LEU A 168 -7.22 -28.63 31.85
CA LEU A 168 -6.14 -29.60 32.01
C LEU A 168 -6.18 -30.70 30.93
N ALA A 169 -7.34 -31.31 30.66
CA ALA A 169 -7.50 -32.30 29.60
C ALA A 169 -7.16 -31.76 28.20
N VAL A 170 -7.53 -30.50 27.93
CA VAL A 170 -7.17 -29.78 26.69
C VAL A 170 -5.67 -29.53 26.63
N LYS A 171 -5.04 -29.11 27.74
CA LYS A 171 -3.59 -28.85 27.87
C LYS A 171 -2.75 -30.12 27.71
N THR A 172 -3.21 -31.27 28.19
CA THR A 172 -2.51 -32.56 28.00
C THR A 172 -2.67 -33.16 26.61
N GLY A 173 -3.61 -32.65 25.79
CA GLY A 173 -3.84 -33.13 24.43
C GLY A 173 -4.71 -34.40 24.35
N ASN A 174 -5.44 -34.75 25.41
CA ASN A 174 -6.20 -36.00 25.51
C ASN A 174 -7.56 -35.90 24.79
N ILE A 175 -7.60 -36.14 23.46
CA ILE A 175 -8.80 -35.97 22.62
C ILE A 175 -10.05 -36.68 23.17
N GLU A 176 -9.94 -37.95 23.58
CA GLU A 176 -11.10 -38.73 24.06
C GLU A 176 -11.62 -38.21 25.42
N MET A 177 -10.72 -37.81 26.32
CA MET A 177 -11.09 -37.12 27.57
C MET A 177 -11.78 -35.78 27.28
N VAL A 178 -11.29 -35.00 26.32
CA VAL A 178 -11.94 -33.73 25.93
C VAL A 178 -13.36 -33.98 25.41
N LYS A 179 -13.57 -34.96 24.52
CA LYS A 179 -14.91 -35.33 24.02
C LYS A 179 -15.86 -35.74 25.14
N ALA A 180 -15.38 -36.50 26.12
CA ALA A 180 -16.19 -37.02 27.21
C ALA A 180 -16.51 -35.96 28.29
N LEU A 181 -15.60 -35.01 28.53
CA LEU A 181 -15.82 -33.89 29.46
C LEU A 181 -16.69 -32.78 28.85
N LEU A 182 -16.55 -32.48 27.55
CA LEU A 182 -17.22 -31.39 26.83
C LEU A 182 -18.74 -31.25 27.07
N PRO A 183 -19.55 -32.34 27.12
CA PRO A 183 -20.98 -32.21 27.41
C PRO A 183 -21.32 -31.98 28.89
N LEU A 184 -20.35 -32.10 29.80
CA LEU A 184 -20.55 -32.09 31.26
C LEU A 184 -19.98 -30.86 31.98
N CYS A 185 -19.11 -30.08 31.33
CA CYS A 185 -18.36 -28.97 31.95
C CYS A 185 -18.62 -27.60 31.31
N LYS A 186 -18.26 -26.52 32.02
CA LYS A 186 -18.28 -25.14 31.51
C LYS A 186 -17.01 -24.81 30.72
N MET A 187 -17.17 -24.36 29.48
CA MET A 187 -16.05 -23.95 28.61
C MET A 187 -15.57 -22.51 28.82
N GLU A 188 -16.40 -21.65 29.43
CA GLU A 188 -16.13 -20.21 29.59
C GLU A 188 -15.17 -19.90 30.74
N HIS A 189 -14.73 -20.92 31.48
CA HIS A 189 -13.82 -20.77 32.61
C HIS A 189 -12.46 -20.19 32.17
N LEU A 190 -11.94 -19.27 33.00
CA LEU A 190 -10.66 -18.59 32.84
C LEU A 190 -9.76 -18.92 34.03
N ASP A 191 -8.47 -19.13 33.77
CA ASP A 191 -7.47 -19.35 34.82
C ASP A 191 -6.94 -18.03 35.43
N ASN A 192 -5.97 -18.12 36.35
CA ASN A 192 -5.35 -16.95 37.00
C ASN A 192 -4.70 -15.95 36.02
N ASN A 193 -4.32 -16.40 34.82
CA ASN A 193 -3.73 -15.57 33.77
C ASN A 193 -4.75 -15.16 32.70
N SER A 194 -6.05 -15.35 32.95
CA SER A 194 -7.13 -15.12 31.98
C SER A 194 -7.03 -16.00 30.71
N ASN A 195 -6.38 -17.17 30.77
CA ASN A 195 -6.40 -18.12 29.66
C ASN A 195 -7.75 -18.83 29.60
N SER A 196 -8.43 -18.69 28.45
CA SER A 196 -9.59 -19.51 28.10
C SER A 196 -9.17 -20.91 27.61
N VAL A 197 -10.12 -21.84 27.47
CA VAL A 197 -9.86 -23.16 26.88
C VAL A 197 -9.20 -23.08 25.49
N PHE A 198 -9.49 -22.04 24.71
CA PHE A 198 -8.87 -21.81 23.40
C PHE A 198 -7.38 -21.46 23.48
N HIS A 199 -6.93 -20.78 24.54
CA HIS A 199 -5.50 -20.50 24.76
C HIS A 199 -4.71 -21.79 24.97
N TYR A 200 -5.29 -22.76 25.69
CA TYR A 200 -4.72 -24.08 25.87
C TYR A 200 -4.75 -24.89 24.56
N ALA A 201 -5.90 -24.97 23.89
CA ALA A 201 -6.06 -25.71 22.62
C ALA A 201 -5.15 -25.20 21.50
N ALA A 202 -4.86 -23.90 21.46
CA ALA A 202 -3.95 -23.28 20.50
C ALA A 202 -2.54 -23.90 20.49
N SER A 203 -2.07 -24.38 21.65
CA SER A 203 -0.73 -24.99 21.80
C SER A 203 -0.69 -26.51 21.52
N THR A 204 -1.85 -27.17 21.38
CA THR A 204 -1.94 -28.64 21.25
C THR A 204 -2.17 -29.12 19.82
N THR A 205 -3.41 -29.48 19.44
CA THR A 205 -3.75 -30.05 18.13
C THR A 205 -5.00 -29.41 17.53
N LYS A 206 -5.05 -29.35 16.19
CA LYS A 206 -6.20 -28.83 15.43
C LYS A 206 -7.51 -29.58 15.72
N GLU A 207 -7.43 -30.86 16.12
CA GLU A 207 -8.59 -31.72 16.35
C GLU A 207 -9.33 -31.33 17.63
N ILE A 208 -8.60 -31.12 18.73
CA ILE A 208 -9.17 -30.58 19.98
C ILE A 208 -9.78 -29.20 19.71
N LEU A 209 -9.05 -28.37 18.97
CA LEU A 209 -9.50 -27.03 18.65
C LEU A 209 -10.81 -27.03 17.81
N ASN A 210 -10.90 -27.89 16.79
CA ASN A 210 -12.12 -28.04 15.99
C ASN A 210 -13.32 -28.50 16.84
N ILE A 211 -13.12 -29.49 17.73
CA ILE A 211 -14.16 -29.98 18.65
C ILE A 211 -14.69 -28.84 19.55
N LEU A 212 -13.81 -27.94 20.00
CA LEU A 212 -14.20 -26.76 20.80
C LEU A 212 -14.97 -25.74 19.94
N ILE A 213 -14.46 -25.42 18.74
CA ILE A 213 -15.09 -24.48 17.78
C ILE A 213 -16.51 -24.93 17.40
N GLU A 214 -16.71 -26.22 17.12
CA GLU A 214 -18.02 -26.79 16.79
C GLU A 214 -19.05 -26.60 17.92
N LYS A 215 -18.58 -26.54 19.17
CA LYS A 215 -19.44 -26.37 20.34
C LYS A 215 -19.70 -24.89 20.68
N SER A 216 -18.71 -24.01 20.55
CA SER A 216 -18.82 -22.56 20.79
C SER A 216 -17.63 -21.80 20.22
N THR A 217 -17.80 -20.51 19.91
CA THR A 217 -16.72 -19.57 19.57
C THR A 217 -16.53 -18.47 20.63
N VAL A 218 -17.22 -18.57 21.78
CA VAL A 218 -17.05 -17.65 22.91
C VAL A 218 -15.60 -17.69 23.39
N ASN A 219 -14.98 -16.52 23.59
CA ASN A 219 -13.57 -16.35 23.95
C ASN A 219 -12.52 -16.79 22.90
N LEU A 220 -12.90 -16.99 21.62
CA LEU A 220 -11.95 -17.20 20.50
C LEU A 220 -10.97 -16.02 20.32
N ASN A 221 -11.46 -14.80 20.56
CA ASN A 221 -10.70 -13.54 20.48
C ASN A 221 -10.38 -12.93 21.86
N HIS A 222 -10.54 -13.71 22.95
CA HIS A 222 -10.21 -13.24 24.30
C HIS A 222 -8.71 -12.99 24.41
N ILE A 223 -8.31 -11.99 25.20
CA ILE A 223 -6.91 -11.61 25.42
C ILE A 223 -6.55 -11.98 26.86
N ASN A 224 -5.55 -12.83 27.03
CA ASN A 224 -5.03 -13.21 28.35
C ASN A 224 -4.22 -12.07 29.02
N SER A 225 -3.82 -12.26 30.27
CA SER A 225 -3.07 -11.28 31.06
C SER A 225 -1.69 -10.92 30.47
N ASP A 226 -1.12 -11.78 29.62
CA ASP A 226 0.14 -11.54 28.89
C ASP A 226 -0.05 -10.69 27.61
N GLY A 227 -1.30 -10.36 27.25
CA GLY A 227 -1.64 -9.61 26.04
C GLY A 227 -1.69 -10.45 24.77
N TYR A 228 -2.00 -11.74 24.88
CA TYR A 228 -2.09 -12.69 23.76
C TYR A 228 -3.51 -13.24 23.59
N THR A 229 -3.87 -13.55 22.34
CA THR A 229 -5.08 -14.30 21.98
C THR A 229 -4.73 -15.77 21.75
N PRO A 230 -5.72 -16.68 21.61
CA PRO A 230 -5.48 -18.03 21.13
C PRO A 230 -4.69 -18.07 19.80
N LEU A 231 -4.96 -17.12 18.88
CA LEU A 231 -4.23 -17.01 17.61
C LEU A 231 -2.75 -16.70 17.84
N HIS A 232 -2.45 -15.77 18.75
CA HIS A 232 -1.06 -15.46 19.11
C HIS A 232 -0.34 -16.64 19.78
N LEU A 233 -1.02 -17.43 20.63
CA LEU A 233 -0.40 -18.61 21.25
C LEU A 233 -0.17 -19.75 20.24
N ALA A 234 -1.06 -19.94 19.26
CA ALA A 234 -0.86 -20.91 18.18
C ALA A 234 0.37 -20.54 17.31
N CYS A 235 0.56 -19.25 17.04
CA CYS A 235 1.76 -18.71 16.43
C CYS A 235 3.01 -19.00 17.28
N LEU A 236 3.03 -18.57 18.55
CA LEU A 236 4.19 -18.77 19.45
C LEU A 236 4.56 -20.25 19.67
N SER A 237 3.59 -21.16 19.57
CA SER A 237 3.78 -22.61 19.71
C SER A 237 4.22 -23.32 18.41
N ASP A 238 4.43 -22.57 17.32
CA ASP A 238 4.73 -23.06 15.97
C ASP A 238 3.72 -24.12 15.47
N LYS A 239 2.42 -23.82 15.62
CA LYS A 239 1.29 -24.70 15.23
C LYS A 239 0.49 -24.12 14.05
N PRO A 240 1.00 -24.17 12.82
CA PRO A 240 0.34 -23.56 11.65
C PRO A 240 -1.04 -24.18 11.34
N GLU A 241 -1.29 -25.43 11.71
CA GLU A 241 -2.60 -26.08 11.57
C GLU A 241 -3.63 -25.48 12.55
N CYS A 242 -3.21 -25.17 13.78
CA CYS A 242 -4.07 -24.50 14.77
C CYS A 242 -4.34 -23.05 14.34
N VAL A 243 -3.33 -22.33 13.82
CA VAL A 243 -3.50 -21.00 13.22
C VAL A 243 -4.56 -21.05 12.11
N LYS A 244 -4.45 -21.99 11.15
CA LYS A 244 -5.45 -22.15 10.08
C LYS A 244 -6.84 -22.46 10.61
N ALA A 245 -6.98 -23.32 11.61
CA ALA A 245 -8.27 -23.66 12.21
C ALA A 245 -8.93 -22.45 12.92
N LEU A 246 -8.16 -21.68 13.70
CA LEU A 246 -8.63 -20.44 14.33
C LEU A 246 -9.13 -19.42 13.30
N LEU A 247 -8.38 -19.22 12.20
CA LEU A 247 -8.77 -18.29 11.14
C LEU A 247 -10.03 -18.75 10.39
N LEU A 248 -10.20 -20.07 10.18
CA LEU A 248 -11.41 -20.65 9.60
C LEU A 248 -12.64 -20.53 10.53
N ALA A 249 -12.42 -20.43 11.85
CA ALA A 249 -13.45 -20.17 12.85
C ALA A 249 -13.82 -18.69 13.00
N GLY A 250 -13.14 -17.78 12.30
CA GLY A 250 -13.36 -16.33 12.39
C GLY A 250 -12.58 -15.64 13.53
N ALA A 251 -11.41 -16.17 13.90
CA ALA A 251 -10.49 -15.44 14.78
C ALA A 251 -10.06 -14.11 14.13
N ASP A 252 -10.11 -13.02 14.90
CA ASP A 252 -9.82 -11.68 14.40
C ASP A 252 -8.31 -11.48 14.22
N VAL A 253 -7.92 -11.11 13.01
CA VAL A 253 -6.54 -10.92 12.58
C VAL A 253 -6.00 -9.52 12.86
N ASN A 254 -6.86 -8.60 13.31
CA ASN A 254 -6.54 -7.20 13.57
C ASN A 254 -6.25 -6.91 15.05
N ILE A 255 -6.30 -7.92 15.93
CA ILE A 255 -5.92 -7.79 17.35
C ILE A 255 -4.40 -7.93 17.45
N GLU A 256 -3.73 -6.90 17.98
CA GLU A 256 -2.27 -6.90 18.16
C GLU A 256 -1.85 -7.58 19.47
N ALA A 257 -0.62 -8.12 19.50
CA ALA A 257 -0.06 -8.78 20.67
C ALA A 257 0.78 -7.81 21.52
N LYS A 258 0.62 -7.87 22.85
CA LYS A 258 1.33 -7.06 23.85
C LYS A 258 1.20 -5.54 23.66
N ASN A 259 0.31 -4.95 24.47
CA ASN A 259 0.00 -3.52 24.56
C ASN A 259 1.22 -2.57 24.40
N ILE A 260 1.29 -1.87 23.27
CA ILE A 260 1.95 -0.56 23.17
C ILE A 260 0.84 0.49 23.11
N SER A 261 0.86 1.43 24.04
CA SER A 261 -0.26 2.35 24.25
C SER A 261 -0.44 3.36 23.11
N LYS A 262 -1.52 3.19 22.32
CA LYS A 262 -2.29 4.33 21.80
C LYS A 262 -3.74 3.99 21.47
N LEU A 263 -4.60 4.92 21.83
CA LEU A 263 -6.05 4.93 21.60
C LEU A 263 -6.45 4.78 20.11
N TYR A 264 -7.55 4.07 19.90
CA TYR A 264 -8.44 4.10 18.72
C TYR A 264 -7.89 3.82 17.31
N LYS A 265 -8.28 2.65 16.80
CA LYS A 265 -9.51 2.56 16.00
C LYS A 265 -10.25 1.26 16.33
N THR A 266 -11.57 1.30 16.36
CA THR A 266 -12.39 0.08 16.30
C THR A 266 -12.26 -0.49 14.90
N SER A 267 -11.26 -1.36 14.69
CA SER A 267 -11.24 -2.23 13.51
C SER A 267 -12.54 -3.02 13.49
N THR A 268 -13.23 -3.04 12.36
CA THR A 268 -14.37 -3.94 12.16
C THR A 268 -13.86 -5.37 12.31
N PRO A 269 -14.47 -6.20 13.18
CA PRO A 269 -14.02 -7.57 13.39
C PRO A 269 -14.01 -8.31 12.07
N THR A 270 -12.83 -8.78 11.66
CA THR A 270 -12.58 -9.28 10.31
C THR A 270 -12.51 -10.80 10.32
N SER A 271 -13.25 -11.44 9.42
CA SER A 271 -13.18 -12.89 9.19
C SER A 271 -12.58 -13.18 7.83
N VAL A 272 -11.37 -13.75 7.81
CA VAL A 272 -10.73 -14.26 6.58
C VAL A 272 -11.19 -15.68 6.23
N ALA A 273 -12.17 -16.24 6.94
CA ALA A 273 -12.56 -17.64 6.86
C ALA A 273 -13.01 -18.07 5.46
N GLU A 274 -13.84 -17.26 4.78
CA GLU A 274 -14.32 -17.58 3.42
C GLU A 274 -13.17 -17.62 2.40
N PHE A 275 -12.27 -16.64 2.47
CA PHE A 275 -11.09 -16.60 1.62
C PHE A 275 -10.20 -17.83 1.83
N LEU A 276 -9.97 -18.23 3.08
CA LEU A 276 -9.13 -19.39 3.41
C LEU A 276 -9.77 -20.73 3.02
N LYS A 277 -11.10 -20.88 3.10
CA LYS A 277 -11.82 -22.05 2.57
C LYS A 277 -11.53 -22.27 1.09
N GLN A 278 -11.44 -21.18 0.32
CA GLN A 278 -11.14 -21.22 -1.12
C GLN A 278 -9.63 -21.28 -1.44
N ASN A 279 -8.74 -20.88 -0.51
CA ASN A 279 -7.32 -20.62 -0.78
C ASN A 279 -6.35 -21.22 0.28
N ALA A 280 -6.68 -22.37 0.88
CA ALA A 280 -5.99 -22.97 2.03
C ALA A 280 -4.45 -23.17 1.92
N ASN A 281 -3.92 -23.17 0.70
CA ASN A 281 -2.49 -23.40 0.39
C ASN A 281 -1.72 -22.12 -0.05
N LYS A 282 -2.32 -20.93 0.04
CA LYS A 282 -1.69 -19.65 -0.39
C LYS A 282 -1.01 -18.85 0.75
N LEU A 283 -0.86 -19.45 1.93
CA LEU A 283 -0.13 -18.85 3.06
C LEU A 283 1.17 -19.61 3.39
N TYR A 284 2.24 -18.86 3.58
CA TYR A 284 3.54 -19.34 4.06
C TYR A 284 3.51 -19.61 5.57
N THR A 285 3.46 -20.90 5.93
CA THR A 285 3.41 -21.35 7.33
C THR A 285 4.67 -21.01 8.14
N GLN A 286 5.84 -20.96 7.50
CA GLN A 286 7.13 -20.72 8.17
C GLN A 286 7.23 -19.37 8.90
N ASP A 287 6.40 -18.39 8.52
CA ASP A 287 6.37 -17.06 9.16
C ASP A 287 5.36 -16.97 10.30
N MET A 288 4.43 -17.93 10.42
CA MET A 288 3.36 -17.88 11.42
C MET A 288 3.93 -17.83 12.85
N LYS A 289 5.10 -18.42 13.10
CA LYS A 289 5.82 -18.35 14.38
C LYS A 289 6.23 -16.94 14.82
N PHE A 290 6.40 -16.01 13.88
CA PHE A 290 6.68 -14.60 14.20
C PHE A 290 5.41 -13.79 14.45
N GLY A 291 4.22 -14.41 14.39
CA GLY A 291 2.94 -13.75 14.57
C GLY A 291 2.55 -12.82 13.41
N GLY A 292 1.68 -11.87 13.71
CA GLY A 292 1.10 -10.93 12.75
C GLY A 292 -0.18 -11.44 12.09
N SER A 293 -0.68 -10.70 11.10
CA SER A 293 -1.88 -11.00 10.31
C SER A 293 -1.56 -11.85 9.06
N PRO A 294 -2.55 -12.47 8.39
CA PRO A 294 -2.36 -13.21 7.14
C PRO A 294 -1.66 -12.46 6.01
N LEU A 295 -1.63 -11.12 6.03
CA LEU A 295 -0.87 -10.30 5.09
C LEU A 295 0.65 -10.51 5.20
N HIS A 296 1.17 -10.86 6.38
CA HIS A 296 2.59 -11.21 6.56
C HIS A 296 2.93 -12.53 5.88
N TRP A 297 1.94 -13.44 5.78
CA TRP A 297 2.12 -14.81 5.34
C TRP A 297 1.67 -15.04 3.89
N CYS A 298 1.19 -14.03 3.16
CA CYS A 298 0.67 -14.21 1.80
C CYS A 298 1.76 -14.68 0.82
N SER A 299 1.40 -15.55 -0.15
CA SER A 299 2.33 -16.04 -1.16
C SER A 299 2.33 -15.26 -2.49
N SER A 300 1.26 -14.53 -2.80
CA SER A 300 1.08 -13.87 -4.10
C SER A 300 0.34 -12.53 -4.00
N ARG A 301 0.45 -11.72 -5.06
CA ARG A 301 -0.20 -10.40 -5.18
C ARG A 301 -1.72 -10.50 -5.01
N GLU A 302 -2.33 -11.50 -5.64
CA GLU A 302 -3.79 -11.72 -5.66
C GLU A 302 -4.29 -12.14 -4.28
N THR A 303 -3.50 -12.97 -3.58
CA THR A 303 -3.76 -13.39 -2.20
C THR A 303 -3.74 -12.19 -1.27
N LEU A 304 -2.74 -11.32 -1.41
CA LEU A 304 -2.61 -10.10 -0.63
C LEU A 304 -3.75 -9.12 -0.91
N HIS A 305 -4.07 -8.84 -2.17
CA HIS A 305 -5.19 -7.97 -2.54
C HIS A 305 -6.52 -8.49 -1.98
N ALA A 306 -6.80 -9.79 -2.11
CA ALA A 306 -8.03 -10.38 -1.57
C ALA A 306 -8.11 -10.26 -0.03
N LEU A 307 -7.00 -10.48 0.70
CA LEU A 307 -6.95 -10.30 2.15
C LEU A 307 -7.15 -8.85 2.60
N ILE A 308 -6.62 -7.87 1.85
CA ILE A 308 -6.87 -6.44 2.09
C ILE A 308 -8.36 -6.12 1.89
N MET A 309 -8.98 -6.62 0.82
CA MET A 309 -10.42 -6.44 0.56
C MET A 309 -11.32 -7.11 1.60
N GLN A 310 -10.83 -8.10 2.34
CA GLN A 310 -11.54 -8.70 3.48
C GLN A 310 -11.40 -7.89 4.79
N GLY A 311 -10.64 -6.79 4.80
CA GLY A 311 -10.49 -5.92 5.98
C GLY A 311 -9.24 -6.20 6.85
N CYS A 312 -8.24 -6.92 6.33
CA CYS A 312 -6.98 -7.09 7.06
C CYS A 312 -6.23 -5.76 7.18
N ASN A 313 -5.85 -5.36 8.39
CA ASN A 313 -5.06 -4.15 8.63
C ASN A 313 -3.66 -4.27 7.98
N VAL A 314 -3.42 -3.42 6.97
CA VAL A 314 -2.19 -3.33 6.18
C VAL A 314 -0.97 -2.98 7.05
N ASN A 315 -1.18 -2.20 8.11
CA ASN A 315 -0.13 -1.68 8.98
C ASN A 315 0.03 -2.48 10.29
N ALA A 316 -0.73 -3.58 10.46
CA ALA A 316 -0.54 -4.48 11.60
C ALA A 316 0.91 -4.97 11.67
N THR A 317 1.43 -5.11 12.89
CA THR A 317 2.80 -5.59 13.13
C THR A 317 2.82 -7.01 13.69
N ASN A 318 3.86 -7.77 13.34
CA ASN A 318 4.16 -9.07 13.93
C ASN A 318 4.91 -8.92 15.27
N PHE A 319 5.27 -10.03 15.92
CA PHE A 319 5.97 -10.00 17.22
C PHE A 319 7.33 -9.30 17.20
N ASP A 320 7.93 -9.06 16.02
CA ASP A 320 9.19 -8.34 15.81
C ASP A 320 9.00 -6.87 15.42
N GLY A 321 7.77 -6.34 15.49
CA GLY A 321 7.44 -4.98 15.07
C GLY A 321 7.46 -4.80 13.54
N ARG A 322 7.58 -5.89 12.78
CA ARG A 322 7.59 -5.86 11.31
C ARG A 322 6.17 -5.85 10.79
N THR A 323 5.86 -4.91 9.91
CA THR A 323 4.63 -4.92 9.09
C THR A 323 4.73 -5.91 7.94
N ALA A 324 3.62 -6.22 7.28
CA ALA A 324 3.60 -7.04 6.06
C ALA A 324 4.59 -6.51 4.99
N LEU A 325 4.76 -5.18 4.88
CA LEU A 325 5.72 -4.55 3.98
C LEU A 325 7.17 -4.97 4.27
N HIS A 326 7.59 -5.03 5.54
CA HIS A 326 8.92 -5.51 5.90
C HIS A 326 9.13 -6.97 5.46
N VAL A 327 8.13 -7.83 5.66
CA VAL A 327 8.20 -9.26 5.32
C VAL A 327 8.25 -9.47 3.80
N MET A 328 7.45 -8.71 3.04
CA MET A 328 7.47 -8.78 1.57
C MET A 328 8.79 -8.24 0.98
N VAL A 329 9.37 -7.19 1.58
CA VAL A 329 10.72 -6.73 1.23
C VAL A 329 11.77 -7.79 1.52
N ALA A 330 11.78 -8.36 2.74
CA ALA A 330 12.75 -9.37 3.17
C ALA A 330 12.70 -10.68 2.35
N ARG A 331 11.59 -10.90 1.61
CA ARG A 331 11.36 -12.02 0.69
C ARG A 331 11.54 -11.66 -0.78
N ASN A 332 11.96 -10.43 -1.10
CA ASN A 332 12.06 -9.91 -2.47
C ASN A 332 10.74 -10.04 -3.27
N ARG A 333 9.58 -9.86 -2.63
CA ARG A 333 8.24 -9.92 -3.25
C ARG A 333 7.82 -8.55 -3.78
N PHE A 334 8.56 -8.03 -4.75
CA PHE A 334 8.37 -6.70 -5.36
C PHE A 334 6.91 -6.38 -5.73
N GLU A 335 6.20 -7.33 -6.33
CA GLU A 335 4.77 -7.20 -6.70
C GLU A 335 3.85 -6.96 -5.49
N CYS A 336 4.13 -7.65 -4.38
CA CYS A 336 3.41 -7.48 -3.12
C CYS A 336 3.77 -6.15 -2.44
N VAL A 337 5.03 -5.71 -2.55
CA VAL A 337 5.50 -4.40 -2.06
C VAL A 337 4.75 -3.27 -2.77
N VAL A 338 4.67 -3.28 -4.10
CA VAL A 338 3.91 -2.27 -4.86
C VAL A 338 2.43 -2.29 -4.48
N THR A 339 1.84 -3.48 -4.31
CA THR A 339 0.42 -3.62 -3.97
C THR A 339 0.10 -3.12 -2.56
N LEU A 340 0.96 -3.38 -1.57
CA LEU A 340 0.83 -2.81 -0.22
C LEU A 340 0.87 -1.28 -0.25
N LEU A 341 1.85 -0.71 -0.96
CA LEU A 341 2.02 0.74 -1.08
C LEU A 341 0.87 1.41 -1.86
N ALA A 342 0.24 0.70 -2.80
CA ALA A 342 -0.99 1.12 -3.49
C ALA A 342 -2.26 1.07 -2.61
N HIS A 343 -2.20 0.44 -1.43
CA HIS A 343 -3.25 0.37 -0.42
C HIS A 343 -2.83 1.11 0.87
N ASP A 344 -2.09 2.22 0.72
CA ASP A 344 -1.70 3.15 1.79
C ASP A 344 -0.89 2.52 2.95
N ALA A 345 -0.09 1.48 2.67
CA ALA A 345 0.84 0.93 3.65
C ALA A 345 1.84 1.98 4.19
N GLU A 346 2.04 2.02 5.50
CA GLU A 346 2.99 2.92 6.14
C GLU A 346 4.44 2.48 5.86
N ILE A 347 5.15 3.32 5.11
CA ILE A 347 6.45 2.99 4.51
C ILE A 347 7.66 3.15 5.46
N ASP A 348 7.53 3.98 6.50
CA ASP A 348 8.62 4.34 7.43
C ASP A 348 8.41 3.77 8.86
N VAL A 349 7.53 2.77 9.01
CA VAL A 349 7.45 1.96 10.24
C VAL A 349 8.81 1.28 10.46
N VAL A 350 9.21 1.12 11.72
CA VAL A 350 10.48 0.51 12.11
C VAL A 350 10.26 -0.78 12.88
N ASP A 351 11.08 -1.79 12.62
CA ASP A 351 11.09 -3.04 13.38
C ASP A 351 11.83 -2.92 14.73
N LYS A 352 11.95 -4.05 15.45
CA LYS A 352 12.71 -4.14 16.71
C LYS A 352 14.16 -3.64 16.63
N ASP A 353 14.79 -3.60 15.46
CA ASP A 353 16.16 -3.10 15.27
C ASP A 353 16.19 -1.63 14.82
N GLY A 354 15.01 -0.99 14.72
CA GLY A 354 14.86 0.34 14.15
C GLY A 354 14.97 0.36 12.62
N LYS A 355 15.03 -0.80 11.95
CA LYS A 355 15.16 -0.86 10.49
C LYS A 355 13.79 -0.58 9.88
N THR A 356 13.74 0.37 8.95
CA THR A 356 12.58 0.52 8.04
C THR A 356 12.69 -0.48 6.88
N PRO A 357 11.64 -0.70 6.07
CA PRO A 357 11.72 -1.53 4.87
C PRO A 357 12.85 -1.11 3.91
N LEU A 358 13.19 0.19 3.83
CA LEU A 358 14.30 0.68 3.03
C LEU A 358 15.66 0.14 3.51
N HIS A 359 15.86 0.04 4.83
CA HIS A 359 17.11 -0.51 5.39
C HIS A 359 17.28 -1.99 5.01
N ILE A 360 16.21 -2.78 5.10
CA ILE A 360 16.19 -4.20 4.72
C ILE A 360 16.44 -4.36 3.21
N ALA A 361 15.82 -3.52 2.37
CA ALA A 361 16.01 -3.57 0.92
C ALA A 361 17.47 -3.28 0.50
N ILE A 362 18.15 -2.36 1.19
CA ILE A 362 19.56 -2.03 0.94
C ILE A 362 20.49 -3.15 1.45
N GLU A 363 20.25 -3.67 2.64
CA GLU A 363 20.98 -4.80 3.23
C GLU A 363 20.97 -6.04 2.30
N GLN A 364 19.83 -6.31 1.67
CA GLN A 364 19.66 -7.39 0.68
C GLN A 364 20.01 -6.99 -0.77
N LYS A 365 20.48 -5.76 -1.01
CA LYS A 365 20.93 -5.24 -2.33
C LYS A 365 19.83 -5.32 -3.42
N LEU A 366 18.57 -5.04 -3.03
CA LEU A 366 17.36 -5.15 -3.85
C LEU A 366 17.01 -3.84 -4.57
N VAL A 367 17.78 -3.51 -5.61
CA VAL A 367 17.65 -2.29 -6.45
C VAL A 367 16.20 -1.87 -6.70
N ASN A 368 15.40 -2.76 -7.29
CA ASN A 368 14.01 -2.50 -7.70
C ASN A 368 13.12 -2.09 -6.51
N ILE A 369 13.29 -2.74 -5.36
CA ILE A 369 12.53 -2.44 -4.15
C ILE A 369 13.02 -1.13 -3.52
N VAL A 370 14.33 -0.85 -3.52
CA VAL A 370 14.86 0.46 -3.10
C VAL A 370 14.27 1.58 -3.95
N GLN A 371 14.27 1.42 -5.28
CA GLN A 371 13.70 2.37 -6.22
C GLN A 371 12.20 2.61 -5.96
N CYS A 372 11.43 1.54 -5.76
CA CYS A 372 10.02 1.59 -5.39
C CYS A 372 9.79 2.36 -4.08
N LEU A 373 10.48 2.00 -3.00
CA LEU A 373 10.29 2.66 -1.70
C LEU A 373 10.64 4.16 -1.78
N VAL A 374 11.69 4.52 -2.53
CA VAL A 374 12.07 5.92 -2.81
C VAL A 374 10.98 6.66 -3.59
N VAL A 375 10.37 6.03 -4.60
CA VAL A 375 9.26 6.59 -5.39
C VAL A 375 8.07 6.96 -4.49
N PHE A 376 7.58 5.99 -3.70
CA PHE A 376 6.46 6.19 -2.76
C PHE A 376 6.77 7.14 -1.59
N GLY A 377 8.03 7.57 -1.46
CA GLY A 377 8.40 8.74 -0.68
C GLY A 377 8.82 8.46 0.77
N CYS A 378 9.44 7.31 1.03
CA CYS A 378 10.08 7.02 2.32
C CYS A 378 11.10 8.09 2.75
N ASP A 379 11.38 8.15 4.05
CA ASP A 379 12.45 8.99 4.58
C ASP A 379 13.83 8.34 4.32
N ILE A 380 14.40 8.68 3.17
CA ILE A 380 15.76 8.30 2.73
C ILE A 380 16.89 8.70 3.71
N ASN A 381 16.60 9.53 4.72
CA ASN A 381 17.56 9.94 5.75
C ASN A 381 17.20 9.42 7.15
N LYS A 382 16.14 8.60 7.29
CA LYS A 382 15.76 7.97 8.55
C LYS A 382 16.94 7.18 9.11
N LYS A 383 17.13 7.19 10.42
CA LYS A 383 18.18 6.42 11.09
C LYS A 383 17.61 5.17 11.75
N ASN A 384 18.34 4.07 11.71
CA ASN A 384 18.06 2.88 12.52
C ASN A 384 18.52 3.08 14.00
N LYS A 385 18.41 2.05 14.85
CA LYS A 385 18.86 2.14 16.25
C LYS A 385 20.36 2.40 16.42
N ASP A 386 21.18 1.99 15.45
CA ASP A 386 22.64 2.25 15.42
C ASP A 386 22.97 3.69 14.98
N GLY A 387 21.97 4.51 14.64
CA GLY A 387 22.16 5.88 14.15
C GLY A 387 22.60 5.97 12.68
N VAL A 388 22.60 4.84 11.97
CA VAL A 388 23.02 4.68 10.57
C VAL A 388 21.88 5.05 9.62
N THR A 389 22.18 5.76 8.52
CA THR A 389 21.20 6.10 7.47
C THR A 389 21.26 5.10 6.31
N PRO A 390 20.17 4.98 5.50
CA PRO A 390 20.13 4.21 4.27
C PRO A 390 21.37 4.41 3.38
N ARG A 391 21.75 5.66 3.10
CA ARG A 391 22.94 5.99 2.29
C ARG A 391 24.26 5.52 2.93
N HIS A 392 24.36 5.44 4.25
CA HIS A 392 25.57 4.97 4.94
C HIS A 392 25.72 3.44 4.87
N MET A 393 24.62 2.69 4.76
CA MET A 393 24.68 1.24 4.52
C MET A 393 25.22 0.91 3.11
N VAL A 394 25.10 1.84 2.16
CA VAL A 394 25.56 1.66 0.78
C VAL A 394 27.07 1.88 0.68
N GLY A 395 27.81 0.78 0.70
CA GLY A 395 29.25 0.76 0.42
C GLY A 395 30.16 0.22 1.54
N SER A 396 29.61 -0.49 2.55
CA SER A 396 30.45 -1.33 3.43
C SER A 396 31.25 -2.37 2.63
N ASP A 397 30.64 -2.90 1.57
CA ASP A 397 31.25 -3.85 0.62
C ASP A 397 31.26 -3.20 -0.78
N ALA A 398 32.37 -2.54 -1.12
CA ALA A 398 32.53 -1.76 -2.35
C ALA A 398 32.88 -2.65 -3.58
N THR A 399 32.07 -3.67 -3.86
CA THR A 399 32.44 -4.78 -4.78
C THR A 399 31.37 -5.20 -5.80
N GLY A 400 30.38 -4.35 -6.15
CA GLY A 400 29.43 -4.72 -7.22
C GLY A 400 28.44 -3.64 -7.69
N SER A 401 28.11 -3.71 -8.99
CA SER A 401 27.32 -2.69 -9.71
C SER A 401 25.97 -2.36 -9.09
N LYS A 402 25.29 -3.31 -8.44
CA LYS A 402 24.01 -3.08 -7.74
C LYS A 402 24.14 -2.09 -6.57
N THR A 403 25.29 -2.07 -5.88
CA THR A 403 25.56 -1.13 -4.79
C THR A 403 25.69 0.29 -5.34
N ASP A 404 26.33 0.42 -6.51
CA ASP A 404 26.56 1.70 -7.17
C ASP A 404 25.26 2.28 -7.75
N GLU A 405 24.39 1.43 -8.29
CA GLU A 405 23.06 1.78 -8.75
C GLU A 405 22.16 2.24 -7.58
N ILE A 406 22.16 1.51 -6.45
CA ILE A 406 21.46 1.92 -5.22
C ILE A 406 21.99 3.26 -4.70
N LEU A 407 23.31 3.48 -4.72
CA LEU A 407 23.91 4.75 -4.30
C LEU A 407 23.44 5.91 -5.18
N TYR A 408 23.37 5.68 -6.48
CA TYR A 408 22.90 6.66 -7.46
C TYR A 408 21.41 6.95 -7.30
N ILE A 409 20.56 5.92 -7.14
CA ILE A 409 19.11 6.06 -6.85
C ILE A 409 18.86 6.93 -5.63
N LEU A 410 19.63 6.75 -4.55
CA LEU A 410 19.52 7.57 -3.34
C LEU A 410 20.10 8.98 -3.53
N HIS A 411 21.20 9.12 -4.27
CA HIS A 411 21.80 10.43 -4.54
C HIS A 411 20.92 11.32 -5.42
N SER A 412 20.33 10.78 -6.50
CA SER A 412 19.55 11.54 -7.48
C SER A 412 18.31 12.20 -6.88
N VAL A 413 17.80 11.65 -5.76
CA VAL A 413 16.65 12.16 -4.99
C VAL A 413 17.03 12.93 -3.72
N GLY A 414 18.32 13.18 -3.49
CA GLY A 414 18.81 14.05 -2.41
C GLY A 414 19.13 13.38 -1.07
N ALA A 415 19.46 12.08 -1.02
CA ALA A 415 19.92 11.44 0.22
C ALA A 415 21.23 12.07 0.71
N LYS A 416 21.24 12.54 1.96
CA LYS A 416 22.34 13.32 2.54
C LYS A 416 23.54 12.43 2.89
N ARG A 417 24.74 12.97 2.70
CA ARG A 417 25.98 12.42 3.25
C ARG A 417 26.01 12.58 4.77
N CYS A 418 26.85 11.81 5.45
CA CYS A 418 27.12 12.05 6.87
C CYS A 418 27.74 13.44 7.07
N THR A 419 27.57 14.00 8.27
CA THR A 419 28.09 15.33 8.64
C THR A 419 29.40 15.29 9.41
N ASP A 420 29.73 14.17 10.05
CA ASP A 420 30.94 14.02 10.88
C ASP A 420 32.15 13.52 10.04
N PRO A 421 33.21 14.31 9.86
CA PRO A 421 34.43 13.90 9.16
C PRO A 421 35.24 12.81 9.85
N LYS A 422 34.99 12.52 11.14
CA LYS A 422 35.68 11.47 11.90
C LYS A 422 34.98 10.12 11.86
N SER A 423 33.76 10.07 11.32
CA SER A 423 32.98 8.84 11.21
C SER A 423 33.57 7.90 10.14
N LYS A 424 33.61 6.60 10.42
CA LYS A 424 34.08 5.55 9.47
C LYS A 424 33.04 5.31 8.36
N CYS A 425 32.82 6.30 7.51
CA CYS A 425 31.88 6.21 6.40
C CYS A 425 32.46 5.47 5.18
N PRO A 426 31.62 4.77 4.41
CA PRO A 426 32.00 4.32 3.06
C PRO A 426 32.17 5.52 2.11
N PRO A 427 32.89 5.36 0.97
CA PRO A 427 33.18 6.46 0.03
C PRO A 427 31.93 7.21 -0.46
N GLY A 428 30.83 6.48 -0.67
CA GLY A 428 29.54 7.03 -1.10
C GLY A 428 28.83 7.91 -0.07
N CYS A 429 29.21 7.84 1.22
CA CYS A 429 28.57 8.55 2.32
C CYS A 429 29.49 9.55 3.06
N HIS A 430 30.81 9.45 2.90
CA HIS A 430 31.78 10.36 3.53
C HIS A 430 31.47 11.85 3.20
N PRO A 431 31.57 12.80 4.17
CA PRO A 431 31.17 14.20 3.96
C PRO A 431 31.86 14.88 2.77
N SER A 432 33.17 14.63 2.58
CA SER A 432 33.96 15.17 1.46
C SER A 432 34.04 14.25 0.23
N GLY A 433 33.33 13.12 0.22
CA GLY A 433 33.35 12.19 -0.91
C GLY A 433 32.64 12.76 -2.14
N THR A 434 33.18 12.48 -3.33
CA THR A 434 32.56 12.85 -4.62
C THR A 434 31.81 11.69 -5.28
N TYR A 435 32.12 10.44 -4.91
CA TYR A 435 31.52 9.25 -5.51
C TYR A 435 30.03 9.13 -5.14
N ASN A 436 29.17 9.06 -6.16
CA ASN A 436 27.71 9.09 -6.04
C ASN A 436 27.03 7.87 -6.69
N GLY A 437 27.77 6.81 -7.01
CA GLY A 437 27.29 5.69 -7.81
C GLY A 437 27.47 5.92 -9.30
N ILE A 438 26.97 5.00 -10.11
CA ILE A 438 27.04 5.05 -11.58
C ILE A 438 25.62 5.37 -12.11
N PRO A 439 25.44 6.43 -12.92
CA PRO A 439 24.15 6.71 -13.54
C PRO A 439 23.81 5.64 -14.61
N PRO A 440 22.51 5.32 -14.83
CA PRO A 440 22.10 4.55 -15.99
C PRO A 440 22.37 5.36 -17.27
N GLU A 441 22.45 4.65 -18.40
CA GLU A 441 22.63 5.28 -19.72
C GLU A 441 21.48 6.25 -20.02
N ALA A 442 21.82 7.42 -20.56
CA ALA A 442 20.84 8.44 -20.88
C ALA A 442 20.14 8.08 -22.21
N PRO A 443 18.80 8.06 -22.26
CA PRO A 443 18.06 7.79 -23.49
C PRO A 443 18.27 8.93 -24.50
N GLU A 444 18.26 8.60 -25.79
CA GLU A 444 18.32 9.59 -26.86
C GLU A 444 17.11 10.52 -26.84
N SER A 445 17.38 11.82 -26.87
CA SER A 445 16.37 12.89 -26.79
C SER A 445 16.49 13.84 -27.97
N VAL A 446 15.36 14.30 -28.50
CA VAL A 446 15.31 15.34 -29.54
C VAL A 446 16.09 16.58 -29.11
N GLU A 447 16.88 17.16 -30.01
CA GLU A 447 17.56 18.43 -29.76
C GLU A 447 16.57 19.51 -29.28
N LYS A 448 16.81 20.02 -28.08
CA LYS A 448 15.91 20.99 -27.47
C LYS A 448 16.05 22.36 -28.13
N ARG A 449 14.94 22.88 -28.67
CA ARG A 449 14.82 24.29 -29.08
C ARG A 449 15.06 25.30 -27.94
N GLU A 450 15.17 24.85 -26.68
CA GLU A 450 15.71 25.65 -25.56
C GLU A 450 17.05 26.34 -25.93
N HIS A 451 17.88 25.78 -26.84
CA HIS A 451 19.09 26.47 -27.30
C HIS A 451 18.78 27.75 -28.10
N ILE A 452 17.79 27.69 -29.00
CA ILE A 452 17.30 28.87 -29.75
C ILE A 452 16.65 29.86 -28.79
N GLU A 453 15.88 29.38 -27.81
CA GLU A 453 15.24 30.25 -26.80
C GLU A 453 16.26 30.93 -25.87
N ASN A 454 17.33 30.25 -25.46
CA ASN A 454 18.40 30.86 -24.67
C ASN A 454 19.16 31.94 -25.48
N MET A 455 19.37 31.70 -26.78
CA MET A 455 19.93 32.69 -27.72
C MET A 455 18.98 33.87 -27.94
N LEU A 456 17.67 33.63 -28.07
CA LEU A 456 16.68 34.69 -28.21
C LEU A 456 16.53 35.49 -26.91
N ALA A 457 16.50 34.84 -25.73
CA ALA A 457 16.35 35.50 -24.44
C ALA A 457 17.60 36.25 -23.97
N SER A 458 18.80 35.88 -24.44
CA SER A 458 20.01 36.70 -24.28
C SER A 458 19.96 37.91 -25.23
N THR A 459 19.52 37.71 -26.49
CA THR A 459 19.30 38.78 -27.48
C THR A 459 18.24 39.78 -27.01
N SER A 460 17.14 39.34 -26.39
CA SER A 460 16.09 40.21 -25.83
C SER A 460 16.59 41.04 -24.64
N ARG A 461 17.48 40.48 -23.82
CA ARG A 461 18.14 41.23 -22.74
C ARG A 461 19.13 42.25 -23.30
N GLN A 462 19.87 41.90 -24.34
CA GLN A 462 20.75 42.82 -25.05
C GLN A 462 19.98 43.92 -25.80
N SER A 463 18.81 43.63 -26.38
CA SER A 463 17.99 44.64 -27.07
C SER A 463 17.26 45.56 -26.10
N ALA A 464 16.84 45.09 -24.92
CA ALA A 464 16.29 45.95 -23.87
C ALA A 464 17.35 46.93 -23.30
N VAL A 465 18.60 46.48 -23.13
CA VAL A 465 19.73 47.34 -22.74
C VAL A 465 20.15 48.26 -23.90
N GLY A 466 20.11 47.76 -25.15
CA GLY A 466 20.46 48.50 -26.35
C GLY A 466 19.44 49.57 -26.76
N MET A 467 18.14 49.35 -26.53
CA MET A 467 17.09 50.36 -26.80
C MET A 467 17.18 51.56 -25.85
N LEU A 468 17.62 51.36 -24.60
CA LEU A 468 17.91 52.46 -23.67
C LEU A 468 19.22 53.20 -24.02
N ALA A 469 20.16 52.56 -24.74
CA ALA A 469 21.40 53.19 -25.19
C ALA A 469 21.25 53.93 -26.54
N ASN A 470 20.46 53.41 -27.48
CA ASN A 470 20.36 53.92 -28.86
C ASN A 470 19.39 55.11 -29.04
N ALA A 471 18.83 55.65 -27.97
CA ALA A 471 18.12 56.94 -28.00
C ALA A 471 19.07 58.16 -28.01
N ALA A 472 20.39 57.94 -27.91
CA ALA A 472 21.39 59.01 -27.79
C ALA A 472 22.66 58.73 -28.61
N ASN A 473 22.55 58.66 -29.94
CA ASN A 473 23.47 59.24 -30.93
C ASN A 473 23.19 58.68 -32.34
N GLY A 474 23.32 59.53 -33.37
CA GLY A 474 23.26 59.12 -34.76
C GLY A 474 24.55 59.41 -35.53
N PHE A 475 24.59 58.86 -36.74
CA PHE A 475 25.50 59.13 -37.88
C PHE A 475 26.78 58.30 -38.11
N LEU A 476 26.80 57.77 -39.35
CA LEU A 476 27.91 57.49 -40.28
C LEU A 476 28.67 56.13 -40.23
N ASN A 477 28.42 55.35 -41.31
CA ASN A 477 29.40 54.64 -42.18
C ASN A 477 30.23 53.45 -41.57
N ASP A 478 30.55 52.36 -42.28
CA ASP A 478 30.34 51.95 -43.70
C ASP A 478 30.50 50.41 -43.88
N MET A 479 30.31 49.92 -45.12
CA MET A 479 30.90 48.72 -45.75
C MET A 479 30.43 47.29 -45.40
N LYS A 480 29.53 46.79 -46.28
CA LYS A 480 29.64 45.59 -47.15
C LYS A 480 30.44 44.34 -46.67
N GLU A 481 29.76 43.20 -46.66
CA GLU A 481 30.22 41.93 -47.26
C GLU A 481 28.99 41.11 -47.77
N PRO A 482 29.12 40.19 -48.75
CA PRO A 482 27.99 39.63 -49.50
C PRO A 482 27.39 38.34 -48.91
N PRO A 483 26.12 38.00 -49.23
CA PRO A 483 25.51 36.74 -48.81
C PRO A 483 26.06 35.55 -49.60
N VAL A 484 26.33 34.44 -48.90
CA VAL A 484 26.72 33.16 -49.50
C VAL A 484 25.52 32.55 -50.22
N VAL A 485 25.66 32.35 -51.54
CA VAL A 485 24.67 31.66 -52.36
C VAL A 485 24.78 30.14 -52.12
N VAL A 486 23.79 29.56 -51.45
CA VAL A 486 23.64 28.10 -51.37
C VAL A 486 23.02 27.59 -52.66
N ASN A 487 23.68 26.62 -53.29
CA ASN A 487 23.35 26.12 -54.61
C ASN A 487 22.10 25.22 -54.57
N THR A 488 20.97 25.67 -55.14
CA THR A 488 19.75 24.85 -55.25
C THR A 488 19.66 24.18 -56.62
N GLU A 489 20.21 22.97 -56.73
CA GLU A 489 19.93 22.11 -57.89
C GLU A 489 18.54 21.47 -57.82
N LYS A 490 18.05 21.05 -58.99
CA LYS A 490 16.63 20.77 -59.22
C LYS A 490 16.17 19.48 -58.55
N VAL A 491 15.24 19.60 -57.60
CA VAL A 491 14.37 18.48 -57.20
C VAL A 491 13.20 18.38 -58.18
N GLU A 492 12.97 17.20 -58.74
CA GLU A 492 11.84 16.95 -59.64
C GLU A 492 10.50 17.06 -58.90
N LYS A 493 9.48 17.61 -59.58
CA LYS A 493 8.14 17.79 -58.99
C LYS A 493 7.41 16.46 -58.87
N GLY A 494 7.54 15.80 -57.72
CA GLY A 494 6.59 14.78 -57.29
C GLY A 494 5.16 15.34 -57.22
N GLN A 495 4.18 14.59 -57.73
CA GLN A 495 2.76 14.95 -57.62
C GLN A 495 2.30 14.94 -56.15
N SER A 496 1.30 15.75 -55.81
CA SER A 496 0.98 15.97 -54.40
C SER A 496 0.33 14.74 -53.74
N ILE A 497 0.70 14.47 -52.49
CA ILE A 497 0.13 13.38 -51.67
C ILE A 497 -1.40 13.56 -51.50
N MET A 498 -1.90 14.79 -51.59
CA MET A 498 -3.34 15.09 -51.56
C MET A 498 -4.09 14.54 -52.78
N ASP A 499 -3.47 14.50 -53.97
CA ASP A 499 -4.11 13.97 -55.18
C ASP A 499 -4.28 12.44 -55.09
N ALA A 500 -3.35 11.75 -54.43
CA ALA A 500 -3.45 10.32 -54.15
C ALA A 500 -4.51 10.01 -53.07
N LEU A 501 -4.58 10.81 -52.00
CA LEU A 501 -5.59 10.68 -50.94
C LEU A 501 -7.02 10.96 -51.46
N LEU A 502 -7.19 11.96 -52.33
CA LEU A 502 -8.48 12.30 -52.93
C LEU A 502 -9.01 11.22 -53.90
N ALA A 503 -8.14 10.35 -54.42
CA ALA A 503 -8.54 9.23 -55.27
C ALA A 503 -9.23 8.09 -54.49
N MET A 504 -8.98 7.95 -53.18
CA MET A 504 -9.56 6.87 -52.36
C MET A 504 -10.99 7.15 -51.86
N PHE A 505 -11.52 8.37 -52.02
CA PHE A 505 -12.81 8.78 -51.43
C PHE A 505 -13.92 9.15 -52.43
N LYS A 506 -13.76 8.85 -53.73
CA LYS A 506 -14.84 9.08 -54.72
C LYS A 506 -15.86 7.94 -54.74
N VAL A 507 -17.02 8.21 -54.13
CA VAL A 507 -18.24 7.41 -54.28
C VAL A 507 -18.85 7.67 -55.67
N ASN A 508 -19.28 6.61 -56.37
CA ASN A 508 -19.96 6.71 -57.65
C ASN A 508 -21.32 7.43 -57.51
N ALA A 509 -21.58 8.39 -58.40
CA ALA A 509 -22.92 8.94 -58.66
C ALA A 509 -23.06 9.25 -60.15
N ASP A 510 -24.03 8.62 -60.80
CA ASP A 510 -24.22 8.65 -62.26
C ASP A 510 -25.16 9.77 -62.74
N SER A 511 -24.76 10.41 -63.86
CA SER A 511 -25.63 11.11 -64.83
C SER A 511 -26.31 12.43 -64.34
N LYS A 512 -26.35 13.56 -65.08
CA LYS A 512 -26.66 13.78 -66.51
C LYS A 512 -26.27 15.21 -66.97
N LYS A 513 -25.77 15.30 -68.22
CA LYS A 513 -25.84 16.39 -69.23
C LYS A 513 -26.18 17.85 -68.82
N GLY A 514 -25.36 18.80 -69.30
CA GLY A 514 -25.78 20.19 -69.55
C GLY A 514 -24.61 21.17 -69.83
N SER A 515 -24.51 21.70 -71.05
CA SER A 515 -23.52 22.68 -71.52
C SER A 515 -24.24 23.88 -72.17
N PRO A 516 -23.57 24.97 -72.61
CA PRO A 516 -22.48 25.76 -72.00
C PRO A 516 -22.80 27.29 -72.06
N THR A 517 -21.77 28.15 -72.17
CA THR A 517 -21.77 29.64 -72.38
C THR A 517 -22.08 30.48 -71.13
N GLY A 518 -21.47 31.67 -70.94
CA GLY A 518 -20.38 32.34 -71.66
C GLY A 518 -20.30 33.84 -71.32
N SER A 519 -19.14 34.49 -71.50
CA SER A 519 -18.89 35.96 -71.43
C SER A 519 -19.20 36.67 -70.09
N MET A 520 -18.79 37.92 -69.82
CA MET A 520 -17.58 38.74 -70.06
C MET A 520 -17.83 40.10 -69.35
N ASP A 521 -16.80 40.90 -69.08
CA ASP A 521 -16.92 42.37 -68.80
C ASP A 521 -17.70 42.81 -67.51
N ASN A 522 -17.58 44.04 -66.98
CA ASN A 522 -16.47 44.99 -66.91
C ASN A 522 -16.74 46.04 -65.79
N VAL A 523 -15.66 46.49 -65.12
CA VAL A 523 -15.30 47.92 -64.90
C VAL A 523 -16.12 48.85 -63.96
N ASN A 524 -15.33 49.75 -63.35
CA ASN A 524 -15.57 51.13 -62.89
C ASN A 524 -15.56 51.48 -61.38
N SER A 525 -14.70 52.48 -61.14
CA SER A 525 -14.37 53.26 -59.95
C SER A 525 -15.19 54.56 -59.87
N ILE A 526 -14.75 55.51 -59.01
CA ILE A 526 -15.12 56.95 -58.80
C ILE A 526 -15.66 57.17 -57.36
N GLU A 527 -15.31 58.16 -56.53
CA GLU A 527 -14.22 59.17 -56.34
C GLU A 527 -14.71 60.17 -55.22
N GLY A 528 -13.87 61.11 -54.77
CA GLY A 528 -14.20 62.27 -53.89
C GLY A 528 -13.80 62.11 -52.40
N GLU A 529 -12.90 62.88 -51.74
CA GLU A 529 -12.59 64.34 -51.67
C GLU A 529 -13.73 65.19 -51.06
N GLU A 530 -13.56 66.26 -50.23
CA GLU A 530 -12.42 67.10 -49.74
C GLU A 530 -12.56 67.35 -48.19
N ALA A 531 -12.17 68.49 -47.56
CA ALA A 531 -10.84 68.82 -47.01
C ALA A 531 -10.90 69.99 -45.96
N THR A 532 -9.74 70.58 -45.59
CA THR A 532 -9.51 71.83 -44.76
C THR A 532 -9.77 71.70 -43.23
N SER A 533 -8.88 72.01 -42.24
CA SER A 533 -7.84 73.04 -41.91
C SER A 533 -8.39 74.24 -41.10
N MET A 534 -7.79 74.80 -40.02
CA MET A 534 -6.37 75.19 -39.79
C MET A 534 -5.95 75.38 -38.30
N LYS A 535 -4.64 75.16 -38.03
CA LYS A 535 -3.63 75.93 -37.23
C LYS A 535 -3.86 76.42 -35.76
N GLY A 536 -2.82 76.26 -34.93
CA GLY A 536 -2.50 77.16 -33.79
C GLY A 536 -1.53 76.59 -32.72
N SER A 537 -0.29 77.07 -32.67
CA SER A 537 0.74 76.89 -31.61
C SER A 537 1.30 78.29 -31.22
N PRO A 538 2.23 78.51 -30.25
CA PRO A 538 3.03 77.63 -29.37
C PRO A 538 2.74 77.91 -27.86
N GLU A 539 3.45 77.47 -26.79
CA GLU A 539 4.90 77.54 -26.47
C GLU A 539 5.25 76.67 -25.23
N ALA A 540 6.53 76.64 -24.81
CA ALA A 540 7.10 75.59 -23.95
C ALA A 540 7.14 75.89 -22.43
N THR A 541 7.22 74.84 -21.60
CA THR A 541 8.04 74.81 -20.36
C THR A 541 8.41 73.36 -20.00
N SER A 542 9.62 73.17 -19.47
CA SER A 542 10.16 71.87 -19.07
C SER A 542 10.10 71.67 -17.55
N SER A 543 9.69 70.48 -17.09
CA SER A 543 10.12 69.97 -15.79
C SER A 543 9.98 68.45 -15.68
N ASN A 544 11.02 67.82 -15.12
CA ASN A 544 11.17 66.38 -14.93
C ASN A 544 10.02 65.74 -14.14
N LEU A 545 9.64 64.52 -14.52
CA LEU A 545 8.91 63.59 -13.65
C LEU A 545 9.65 62.26 -13.58
N SER A 546 10.26 62.02 -12.41
CA SER A 546 10.98 60.81 -12.06
C SER A 546 10.04 59.61 -11.95
N LEU A 547 10.38 58.52 -12.62
CA LEU A 547 9.63 57.26 -12.54
C LEU A 547 9.95 56.54 -11.21
N HIS A 548 9.18 56.80 -10.15
CA HIS A 548 9.24 56.00 -8.92
C HIS A 548 7.90 55.88 -8.20
N SER A 549 7.48 54.62 -8.02
CA SER A 549 6.60 54.09 -6.95
C SER A 549 5.31 54.83 -6.57
N ALA A 550 4.17 54.21 -6.89
CA ALA A 550 2.92 54.35 -6.12
C ALA A 550 2.10 53.05 -6.13
N ILE A 551 2.63 51.98 -5.52
CA ILE A 551 1.79 50.85 -5.09
C ILE A 551 1.04 51.31 -3.84
N SER A 552 -0.21 51.72 -3.99
CA SER A 552 -1.09 52.05 -2.88
C SER A 552 -1.61 50.77 -2.22
N HIS A 553 -0.97 50.35 -1.12
CA HIS A 553 -1.48 49.27 -0.27
C HIS A 553 -2.85 49.64 0.33
N GLN A 554 -3.95 49.22 -0.31
CA GLN A 554 -5.23 49.09 0.38
C GLN A 554 -5.29 47.75 1.10
N LYS A 555 -5.21 47.79 2.44
CA LYS A 555 -5.49 46.64 3.30
C LYS A 555 -6.98 46.29 3.20
N GLY A 556 -7.33 45.31 2.37
CA GLY A 556 -8.71 44.88 2.21
C GLY A 556 -8.95 43.80 1.14
N GLU A 557 -7.97 42.97 0.81
CA GLU A 557 -8.14 41.94 -0.22
C GLU A 557 -9.08 40.80 0.25
N LYS A 558 -10.12 40.55 -0.55
CA LYS A 558 -10.97 39.35 -0.43
C LYS A 558 -10.18 38.14 -0.96
N PRO A 559 -10.31 36.94 -0.36
CA PRO A 559 -9.36 35.84 -0.57
C PRO A 559 -9.66 34.96 -1.82
N TYR A 560 -10.09 35.52 -2.95
CA TYR A 560 -10.48 34.71 -4.12
C TYR A 560 -9.90 35.18 -5.46
N GLY A 561 -9.10 34.28 -6.04
CA GLY A 561 -8.71 34.27 -7.45
C GLY A 561 -7.49 35.13 -7.78
N ARG A 562 -6.34 34.48 -8.00
CA ARG A 562 -5.18 35.11 -8.65
C ARG A 562 -5.06 34.74 -10.13
N GLY A 563 -5.85 33.80 -10.63
CA GLY A 563 -5.78 33.36 -12.03
C GLY A 563 -4.71 32.30 -12.28
N ARG A 564 -4.43 31.45 -11.29
CA ARG A 564 -3.41 30.41 -11.36
C ARG A 564 -3.97 29.17 -12.04
N LEU A 565 -3.44 28.80 -13.20
CA LEU A 565 -3.92 27.67 -14.03
C LEU A 565 -2.93 26.49 -13.98
N LEU A 566 -3.47 25.30 -13.73
CA LEU A 566 -2.80 24.01 -13.91
C LEU A 566 -3.41 23.25 -15.09
N CYS A 567 -2.58 22.72 -15.98
CA CYS A 567 -2.97 21.91 -17.14
C CYS A 567 -2.30 20.54 -17.07
N LEU A 568 -3.10 19.47 -17.19
CA LEU A 568 -2.69 18.08 -17.03
C LEU A 568 -2.96 17.29 -18.31
N ASP A 569 -1.90 16.81 -18.96
CA ASP A 569 -1.99 16.12 -20.25
C ASP A 569 -2.62 14.71 -20.16
N GLY A 570 -3.14 14.22 -21.28
CA GLY A 570 -3.55 12.83 -21.44
C GLY A 570 -2.40 11.88 -21.83
N GLY A 571 -2.50 10.61 -21.42
CA GLY A 571 -1.44 9.62 -21.69
C GLY A 571 -1.61 8.22 -21.07
N GLY A 572 -2.82 7.81 -20.69
CA GLY A 572 -3.08 6.49 -20.08
C GLY A 572 -2.44 6.30 -18.70
N ILE A 573 -1.88 5.13 -18.43
CA ILE A 573 -1.22 4.80 -17.15
C ILE A 573 -0.02 5.71 -16.83
N ARG A 574 0.56 6.36 -17.85
CA ARG A 574 1.60 7.38 -17.69
C ARG A 574 1.13 8.62 -16.91
N GLY A 575 -0.17 8.76 -16.63
CA GLY A 575 -0.70 9.72 -15.65
C GLY A 575 -0.06 9.63 -14.26
N LEU A 576 0.50 8.47 -13.91
CA LEU A 576 1.39 8.28 -12.75
C LEU A 576 2.54 9.32 -12.69
N VAL A 577 3.08 9.76 -13.83
CA VAL A 577 4.10 10.82 -13.93
C VAL A 577 3.56 12.16 -13.42
N LEU A 578 2.33 12.52 -13.78
CA LEU A 578 1.66 13.74 -13.32
C LEU A 578 1.52 13.72 -11.80
N VAL A 579 1.05 12.59 -11.25
CA VAL A 579 0.88 12.40 -9.80
C VAL A 579 2.21 12.53 -9.07
N GLN A 580 3.29 11.93 -9.59
CA GLN A 580 4.61 12.04 -8.97
C GLN A 580 5.15 13.47 -8.96
N ILE A 581 4.99 14.21 -10.06
CA ILE A 581 5.44 15.60 -10.16
C ILE A 581 4.64 16.49 -9.19
N LEU A 582 3.31 16.35 -9.17
CA LEU A 582 2.45 17.10 -8.26
C LEU A 582 2.73 16.76 -6.78
N LEU A 583 2.96 15.50 -6.44
CA LEU A 583 3.31 15.06 -5.07
C LEU A 583 4.60 15.72 -4.57
N GLU A 584 5.62 15.83 -5.42
CA GLU A 584 6.85 16.56 -5.07
C GLU A 584 6.64 18.08 -5.02
N ILE A 585 5.74 18.66 -5.84
CA ILE A 585 5.35 20.08 -5.76
C ILE A 585 4.62 20.37 -4.44
N GLU A 586 3.70 19.53 -3.98
CA GLU A 586 3.08 19.64 -2.64
C GLU A 586 4.16 19.59 -1.54
N LYS A 587 5.11 18.65 -1.66
CA LYS A 587 6.20 18.47 -0.71
C LYS A 587 7.17 19.66 -0.66
N ILE A 588 7.42 20.35 -1.78
CA ILE A 588 8.29 21.54 -1.82
C ILE A 588 7.52 22.80 -1.38
N SER A 589 6.27 22.95 -1.79
CA SER A 589 5.44 24.13 -1.47
C SER A 589 4.93 24.13 -0.03
N GLN A 590 4.79 22.94 0.59
CA GLN A 590 4.08 22.69 1.84
C GLN A 590 2.61 23.15 1.75
N THR A 591 1.96 22.94 0.60
CA THR A 591 0.58 23.36 0.32
C THR A 591 -0.08 22.37 -0.64
N PRO A 592 -1.31 21.91 -0.38
CA PRO A 592 -2.04 21.02 -1.30
C PRO A 592 -2.25 21.66 -2.69
N ILE A 593 -2.22 20.86 -3.76
CA ILE A 593 -2.39 21.34 -5.15
C ILE A 593 -3.69 22.16 -5.30
N VAL A 594 -4.78 21.71 -4.69
CA VAL A 594 -6.10 22.37 -4.71
C VAL A 594 -6.13 23.78 -4.12
N HIS A 595 -5.06 24.24 -3.45
CA HIS A 595 -4.94 25.60 -2.91
C HIS A 595 -3.87 26.43 -3.64
N LEU A 596 -3.00 25.78 -4.42
CA LEU A 596 -2.00 26.43 -5.26
C LEU A 596 -2.58 26.98 -6.58
N PHE A 597 -3.69 26.40 -7.04
CA PHE A 597 -4.30 26.74 -8.33
C PHE A 597 -5.77 27.14 -8.19
N ASP A 598 -6.20 28.12 -8.98
CA ASP A 598 -7.59 28.57 -9.05
C ASP A 598 -8.39 27.78 -10.10
N TRP A 599 -7.68 27.31 -11.14
CA TRP A 599 -8.21 26.55 -12.27
C TRP A 599 -7.37 25.28 -12.50
N ILE A 600 -8.04 24.14 -12.74
CA ILE A 600 -7.38 22.90 -13.20
C ILE A 600 -8.07 22.41 -14.47
N ALA A 601 -7.29 22.25 -15.54
CA ALA A 601 -7.70 21.65 -16.80
C ALA A 601 -7.04 20.28 -16.98
N GLY A 602 -7.77 19.29 -17.49
CA GLY A 602 -7.21 17.95 -17.70
C GLY A 602 -7.81 17.17 -18.87
N THR A 603 -6.97 16.38 -19.53
CA THR A 603 -7.37 15.49 -20.63
C THR A 603 -7.10 14.03 -20.29
N SER A 604 -8.02 13.11 -20.63
CA SER A 604 -7.85 11.67 -20.41
C SER A 604 -7.47 11.37 -18.96
N THR A 605 -6.33 10.71 -18.75
CA THR A 605 -5.71 10.48 -17.44
C THR A 605 -5.56 11.77 -16.62
N GLY A 606 -5.08 12.88 -17.20
CA GLY A 606 -5.00 14.18 -16.52
C GLY A 606 -6.37 14.75 -16.13
N GLY A 607 -7.41 14.44 -16.89
CA GLY A 607 -8.81 14.77 -16.56
C GLY A 607 -9.33 13.98 -15.36
N ILE A 608 -9.04 12.68 -15.28
CA ILE A 608 -9.37 11.85 -14.11
C ILE A 608 -8.65 12.36 -12.85
N LEU A 609 -7.38 12.77 -12.99
CA LEU A 609 -6.60 13.37 -11.90
C LEU A 609 -7.17 14.72 -11.45
N ALA A 610 -7.56 15.59 -12.39
CA ALA A 610 -8.19 16.88 -12.11
C ALA A 610 -9.52 16.72 -11.34
N LEU A 611 -10.35 15.74 -11.72
CA LEU A 611 -11.60 15.43 -11.02
C LEU A 611 -11.34 14.81 -9.65
N GLY A 612 -10.36 13.92 -9.53
CA GLY A 612 -9.94 13.36 -8.23
C GLY A 612 -9.49 14.44 -7.24
N LEU A 613 -8.71 15.41 -7.72
CA LEU A 613 -8.32 16.61 -6.96
C LEU A 613 -9.53 17.47 -6.58
N GLY A 614 -10.43 17.76 -7.54
CA GLY A 614 -11.65 18.54 -7.30
C GLY A 614 -12.60 17.90 -6.28
N CYS A 615 -12.65 16.57 -6.24
CA CYS A 615 -13.37 15.80 -5.22
C CYS A 615 -12.61 15.64 -3.88
N GLY A 616 -11.48 16.33 -3.70
CA GLY A 616 -10.74 16.38 -2.44
C GLY A 616 -9.81 15.19 -2.16
N LYS A 617 -9.42 14.40 -3.16
CA LYS A 617 -8.41 13.35 -2.95
C LYS A 617 -7.00 13.93 -2.78
N THR A 618 -6.22 13.29 -1.92
CA THR A 618 -4.78 13.53 -1.78
C THR A 618 -3.99 12.92 -2.95
N MET A 619 -2.79 13.43 -3.22
CA MET A 619 -1.89 12.85 -4.24
C MET A 619 -1.57 11.37 -4.02
N ARG A 620 -1.45 10.91 -2.77
CA ARG A 620 -1.23 9.49 -2.47
C ARG A 620 -2.45 8.63 -2.84
N GLN A 621 -3.66 9.09 -2.56
CA GLN A 621 -4.89 8.39 -2.98
C GLN A 621 -5.04 8.36 -4.50
N CYS A 622 -4.64 9.42 -5.21
CA CYS A 622 -4.56 9.43 -6.67
C CYS A 622 -3.51 8.44 -7.21
N MET A 623 -2.33 8.33 -6.59
CA MET A 623 -1.32 7.34 -6.95
C MET A 623 -1.88 5.90 -6.80
N GLY A 624 -2.50 5.60 -5.65
CA GLY A 624 -3.14 4.32 -5.41
C GLY A 624 -4.29 4.03 -6.38
N LEU A 625 -5.06 5.04 -6.79
CA LEU A 625 -6.11 4.90 -7.81
C LEU A 625 -5.53 4.41 -9.14
N TYR A 626 -4.49 5.04 -9.70
CA TYR A 626 -3.89 4.59 -10.96
C TYR A 626 -3.28 3.19 -10.88
N LEU A 627 -2.62 2.87 -9.76
CA LEU A 627 -2.03 1.54 -9.54
C LEU A 627 -3.09 0.45 -9.39
N ARG A 628 -4.30 0.76 -8.89
CA ARG A 628 -5.44 -0.17 -8.93
C ARG A 628 -6.12 -0.21 -10.31
N MET A 629 -6.21 0.92 -11.01
CA MET A 629 -6.78 0.99 -12.36
C MET A 629 -6.04 0.10 -13.35
N LYS A 630 -4.70 0.06 -13.34
CA LYS A 630 -3.94 -0.78 -14.30
C LYS A 630 -4.24 -2.28 -14.15
N GLU A 631 -4.46 -2.72 -12.92
CA GLU A 631 -4.79 -4.11 -12.61
C GLU A 631 -6.23 -4.45 -12.99
N GLN A 632 -7.18 -3.58 -12.62
CA GLN A 632 -8.61 -3.87 -12.72
C GLN A 632 -9.23 -3.49 -14.08
N CYS A 633 -8.75 -2.45 -14.76
CA CYS A 633 -9.39 -1.91 -15.98
C CYS A 633 -8.86 -2.54 -17.27
N PHE A 634 -7.58 -2.91 -17.33
CA PHE A 634 -6.93 -3.43 -18.54
C PHE A 634 -6.99 -4.96 -18.62
N VAL A 635 -8.08 -5.59 -18.18
CA VAL A 635 -8.22 -7.06 -18.10
C VAL A 635 -8.90 -7.59 -19.37
N GLY A 636 -8.33 -8.63 -19.98
CA GLY A 636 -8.83 -9.24 -21.21
C GLY A 636 -8.15 -8.69 -22.47
N SER A 637 -8.86 -8.71 -23.60
CA SER A 637 -8.42 -8.16 -24.88
C SER A 637 -8.96 -6.75 -25.12
N ARG A 638 -8.26 -5.97 -25.95
CA ARG A 638 -8.72 -4.65 -26.41
C ARG A 638 -9.87 -4.78 -27.43
N PRO A 639 -10.86 -3.87 -27.43
CA PRO A 639 -11.11 -2.84 -26.43
C PRO A 639 -11.64 -3.46 -25.13
N TYR A 640 -11.11 -2.99 -24.00
CA TYR A 640 -11.38 -3.55 -22.68
C TYR A 640 -12.85 -3.38 -22.24
N PRO A 641 -13.36 -4.32 -21.41
CA PRO A 641 -14.63 -4.16 -20.71
C PRO A 641 -14.66 -2.84 -19.92
N SER A 642 -15.81 -2.16 -19.92
CA SER A 642 -15.95 -0.83 -19.30
C SER A 642 -16.42 -0.89 -17.85
N GLU A 643 -16.95 -2.02 -17.42
CA GLU A 643 -17.63 -2.25 -16.14
C GLU A 643 -16.68 -2.02 -14.95
N ASN A 644 -15.49 -2.60 -14.99
CA ASN A 644 -14.46 -2.39 -13.95
C ASN A 644 -13.98 -0.94 -13.90
N PHE A 645 -13.84 -0.30 -15.07
CA PHE A 645 -13.42 1.10 -15.16
C PHE A 645 -14.50 2.06 -14.64
N GLU A 646 -15.78 1.76 -14.88
CA GLU A 646 -16.88 2.53 -14.32
C GLU A 646 -17.05 2.29 -12.81
N SER A 647 -16.87 1.06 -12.31
CA SER A 647 -16.89 0.76 -10.88
C SER A 647 -15.81 1.54 -10.13
N ILE A 648 -14.54 1.42 -10.54
CA ILE A 648 -13.45 2.10 -9.83
C ILE A 648 -13.59 3.63 -9.87
N LEU A 649 -14.15 4.20 -10.94
CA LEU A 649 -14.46 5.62 -11.02
C LEU A 649 -15.60 6.03 -10.06
N LYS A 650 -16.68 5.24 -9.94
CA LYS A 650 -17.75 5.48 -8.97
C LYS A 650 -17.25 5.38 -7.53
N ASP A 651 -16.51 4.33 -7.20
CA ASP A 651 -15.97 4.07 -5.86
C ASP A 651 -15.03 5.20 -5.41
N ASN A 652 -14.36 5.85 -6.36
CA ASN A 652 -13.37 6.89 -6.07
C ASN A 652 -13.89 8.32 -6.20
N LEU A 653 -14.76 8.62 -7.17
CA LEU A 653 -15.25 9.97 -7.45
C LEU A 653 -16.68 10.23 -6.93
N GLY A 654 -17.35 9.18 -6.41
CA GLY A 654 -18.73 9.20 -5.95
C GLY A 654 -19.73 8.83 -7.06
N GLU A 655 -20.64 7.90 -6.78
CA GLU A 655 -21.65 7.46 -7.77
C GLU A 655 -22.67 8.57 -8.12
N PHE A 656 -23.00 9.41 -7.14
CA PHE A 656 -24.02 10.47 -7.25
C PHE A 656 -23.46 11.90 -7.26
N THR A 657 -22.14 12.06 -7.13
CA THR A 657 -21.48 13.37 -7.11
C THR A 657 -21.55 14.03 -8.49
N VAL A 658 -21.98 15.30 -8.53
CA VAL A 658 -22.15 16.08 -9.77
C VAL A 658 -21.04 17.11 -9.94
N MET A 659 -20.80 17.54 -11.18
CA MET A 659 -19.70 18.46 -11.51
C MET A 659 -19.75 19.76 -10.71
N THR A 660 -20.95 20.28 -10.43
CA THR A 660 -21.12 21.49 -9.60
C THR A 660 -20.84 21.32 -8.11
N ASP A 661 -20.64 20.09 -7.61
CA ASP A 661 -20.21 19.88 -6.22
C ASP A 661 -18.77 20.34 -6.01
N ILE A 662 -17.95 20.31 -7.07
CA ILE A 662 -16.56 20.80 -7.09
C ILE A 662 -16.56 22.34 -7.11
N LYS A 663 -16.59 22.95 -5.91
CA LYS A 663 -16.62 24.42 -5.75
C LYS A 663 -15.27 25.10 -6.01
N HIS A 664 -14.17 24.45 -5.64
CA HIS A 664 -12.81 24.97 -5.83
C HIS A 664 -11.80 23.81 -5.86
N PRO A 665 -10.80 23.82 -6.75
CA PRO A 665 -10.60 24.76 -7.86
C PRO A 665 -11.70 24.64 -8.92
N LYS A 666 -11.77 25.59 -9.87
CA LYS A 666 -12.63 25.43 -11.05
C LYS A 666 -12.02 24.36 -11.96
N VAL A 667 -12.75 23.28 -12.19
CA VAL A 667 -12.26 22.14 -12.97
C VAL A 667 -12.90 22.12 -14.35
N MET A 668 -12.08 21.90 -15.39
CA MET A 668 -12.52 21.64 -16.75
C MET A 668 -11.85 20.39 -17.32
N VAL A 669 -12.62 19.54 -18.00
CA VAL A 669 -12.15 18.26 -18.52
C VAL A 669 -12.61 18.07 -19.96
N THR A 670 -11.69 17.71 -20.85
CA THR A 670 -11.95 17.57 -22.29
C THR A 670 -12.61 16.23 -22.64
N GLY A 671 -13.49 16.21 -23.64
CA GLY A 671 -13.96 14.98 -24.30
C GLY A 671 -14.49 15.28 -25.69
N VAL A 672 -14.28 14.40 -26.67
CA VAL A 672 -14.68 14.65 -28.06
C VAL A 672 -16.10 14.12 -28.30
N MET A 673 -17.00 14.99 -28.75
CA MET A 673 -18.34 14.60 -29.23
C MET A 673 -18.23 13.98 -30.62
N ALA A 674 -18.34 12.66 -30.67
CA ALA A 674 -18.22 11.85 -31.89
C ALA A 674 -19.59 11.50 -32.51
N ASP A 675 -20.70 12.03 -31.98
CA ASP A 675 -22.07 11.87 -32.53
C ASP A 675 -22.35 12.72 -33.78
N ARG A 676 -21.33 13.43 -34.31
CA ARG A 676 -21.47 14.48 -35.33
C ARG A 676 -20.25 14.59 -36.24
N LYS A 677 -20.45 15.20 -37.41
CA LYS A 677 -19.38 15.62 -38.33
C LYS A 677 -19.60 17.09 -38.72
N PRO A 678 -18.59 17.98 -38.61
CA PRO A 678 -17.28 17.75 -37.97
C PRO A 678 -17.44 17.33 -36.50
N VAL A 679 -16.47 16.57 -35.98
CA VAL A 679 -16.39 16.27 -34.55
C VAL A 679 -16.07 17.55 -33.77
N ASP A 680 -16.41 17.57 -32.49
CA ASP A 680 -16.45 18.79 -31.69
C ASP A 680 -15.91 18.56 -30.28
N LEU A 681 -15.26 19.56 -29.69
CA LEU A 681 -14.67 19.44 -28.34
C LEU A 681 -15.71 19.85 -27.30
N HIS A 682 -16.00 18.96 -26.36
CA HIS A 682 -16.76 19.28 -25.16
C HIS A 682 -15.84 19.46 -23.96
N LEU A 683 -16.05 20.54 -23.21
CA LEU A 683 -15.48 20.71 -21.87
C LEU A 683 -16.57 20.42 -20.83
N PHE A 684 -16.38 19.36 -20.06
CA PHE A 684 -17.10 19.11 -18.81
C PHE A 684 -16.57 20.11 -17.77
N ARG A 685 -17.43 20.93 -17.17
CA ARG A 685 -17.04 22.07 -16.31
C ARG A 685 -17.67 21.93 -14.93
N SER A 686 -16.98 22.35 -13.86
CA SER A 686 -17.58 22.49 -12.52
C SER A 686 -18.36 23.81 -12.32
N TYR A 687 -18.42 24.64 -13.36
CA TYR A 687 -18.94 26.00 -13.36
C TYR A 687 -19.76 26.26 -14.65
N GLN A 688 -20.56 27.33 -14.67
CA GLN A 688 -21.38 27.71 -15.84
C GLN A 688 -20.51 28.10 -17.04
N SER A 689 -20.89 27.69 -18.26
CA SER A 689 -20.14 28.06 -19.46
C SER A 689 -20.34 29.54 -19.83
N ALA A 690 -19.44 30.08 -20.65
CA ALA A 690 -19.58 31.43 -21.21
C ALA A 690 -20.92 31.62 -21.95
N SER A 691 -21.36 30.61 -22.70
CA SER A 691 -22.65 30.61 -23.39
C SER A 691 -23.85 30.68 -22.45
N ASP A 692 -23.81 29.96 -21.31
CA ASP A 692 -24.89 29.99 -20.31
C ASP A 692 -24.97 31.37 -19.63
N ILE A 693 -23.81 31.96 -19.31
CA ILE A 693 -23.71 33.31 -18.72
C ILE A 693 -24.28 34.36 -19.68
N LEU A 694 -24.02 34.23 -20.99
CA LEU A 694 -24.53 35.10 -22.04
C LEU A 694 -26.00 34.82 -22.44
N GLY A 695 -26.62 33.74 -21.92
CA GLY A 695 -27.97 33.33 -22.32
C GLY A 695 -28.08 32.82 -23.77
N ILE A 696 -26.99 32.32 -24.36
CA ILE A 696 -26.95 31.83 -25.75
C ILE A 696 -27.63 30.46 -25.83
N VAL A 697 -28.88 30.45 -26.28
CA VAL A 697 -29.65 29.22 -26.49
C VAL A 697 -29.19 28.51 -27.76
N THR A 698 -28.53 27.36 -27.61
CA THR A 698 -28.22 26.47 -28.74
C THR A 698 -29.51 25.86 -29.30
N PRO A 699 -29.82 25.98 -30.61
CA PRO A 699 -31.06 25.44 -31.17
C PRO A 699 -31.14 23.91 -31.05
N ILE A 700 -32.11 23.43 -30.26
CA ILE A 700 -32.38 22.00 -30.10
C ILE A 700 -32.97 21.47 -31.41
N THR A 701 -32.23 20.61 -32.10
CA THR A 701 -32.72 19.81 -33.21
C THR A 701 -32.66 18.34 -32.84
N ASN A 702 -33.49 17.48 -33.44
CA ASN A 702 -33.56 16.04 -33.14
C ASN A 702 -32.22 15.27 -33.30
N ARG A 703 -31.16 15.91 -33.83
CA ARG A 703 -29.80 15.34 -33.99
C ARG A 703 -28.73 16.08 -33.17
N ARG A 704 -29.06 17.14 -32.43
CA ARG A 704 -28.13 17.95 -31.62
C ARG A 704 -28.75 18.28 -30.27
N ILE A 705 -28.97 17.27 -29.44
CA ILE A 705 -29.29 17.44 -28.03
C ILE A 705 -28.00 17.90 -27.32
N PRO A 706 -27.96 19.03 -26.59
CA PRO A 706 -26.76 19.43 -25.85
C PRO A 706 -26.40 18.41 -24.74
N PRO A 707 -25.17 18.42 -24.22
CA PRO A 707 -24.86 17.79 -22.93
C PRO A 707 -25.76 18.33 -21.81
N PRO A 708 -26.03 17.55 -20.75
CA PRO A 708 -26.74 18.06 -19.57
C PRO A 708 -26.03 19.27 -18.97
N ASP A 709 -26.76 20.13 -18.26
CA ASP A 709 -26.20 21.20 -17.45
C ASP A 709 -25.20 20.60 -16.42
N PRO A 710 -24.05 21.25 -16.12
CA PRO A 710 -23.11 20.83 -15.08
C PRO A 710 -23.74 20.32 -13.77
N LYS A 711 -24.89 20.86 -13.34
CA LYS A 711 -25.60 20.41 -12.13
C LYS A 711 -26.18 18.99 -12.23
N ASP A 712 -26.41 18.51 -13.45
CA ASP A 712 -26.97 17.20 -13.79
C ASP A 712 -25.89 16.24 -14.32
N GLN A 713 -24.64 16.70 -14.47
CA GLN A 713 -23.51 15.90 -14.95
C GLN A 713 -22.80 15.20 -13.79
N LEU A 714 -22.81 13.86 -13.77
CA LEU A 714 -22.08 13.05 -12.79
C LEU A 714 -20.56 13.06 -13.05
N VAL A 715 -19.76 13.26 -12.00
CA VAL A 715 -18.29 13.36 -12.08
C VAL A 715 -17.66 12.10 -12.68
N TRP A 716 -18.08 10.91 -12.24
CA TRP A 716 -17.54 9.64 -12.77
C TRP A 716 -17.86 9.44 -14.26
N ARG A 717 -18.97 10.03 -14.77
CA ARG A 717 -19.32 9.99 -16.20
C ARG A 717 -18.43 10.91 -17.02
N ALA A 718 -18.10 12.10 -16.53
CA ALA A 718 -17.10 12.97 -17.15
C ALA A 718 -15.71 12.31 -17.18
N ALA A 719 -15.31 11.66 -16.08
CA ALA A 719 -14.08 10.87 -16.00
C ALA A 719 -14.05 9.70 -17.00
N ARG A 720 -15.16 8.95 -17.13
CA ARG A 720 -15.30 7.84 -18.07
C ARG A 720 -15.31 8.31 -19.54
N ALA A 721 -15.91 9.47 -19.81
CA ALA A 721 -15.92 10.10 -21.13
C ALA A 721 -14.53 10.58 -21.56
N THR A 722 -13.82 11.31 -20.69
CA THR A 722 -12.46 11.80 -21.00
C THR A 722 -11.47 10.66 -21.18
N GLY A 723 -11.57 9.57 -20.39
CA GLY A 723 -10.72 8.39 -20.51
C GLY A 723 -11.13 7.37 -21.57
N ALA A 724 -12.05 7.70 -22.48
CA ALA A 724 -12.56 6.77 -23.51
C ALA A 724 -11.61 6.63 -24.71
N ALA A 725 -10.35 6.26 -24.43
CA ALA A 725 -9.27 6.19 -25.42
C ALA A 725 -9.60 5.21 -26.57
N PRO A 726 -9.68 5.67 -27.83
CA PRO A 726 -9.94 4.80 -28.99
C PRO A 726 -8.95 3.64 -29.05
N SER A 727 -9.43 2.47 -29.51
CA SER A 727 -8.76 1.16 -29.45
C SER A 727 -8.58 0.54 -28.05
N TYR A 728 -8.50 1.33 -26.96
CA TYR A 728 -8.35 0.82 -25.59
C TYR A 728 -9.70 0.58 -24.92
N PHE A 729 -10.61 1.56 -24.97
CA PHE A 729 -11.96 1.45 -24.41
C PHE A 729 -13.01 1.79 -25.48
N ARG A 730 -14.23 1.29 -25.29
CA ARG A 730 -15.37 1.73 -26.10
C ARG A 730 -15.74 3.17 -25.75
N ALA A 731 -16.31 3.88 -26.73
CA ALA A 731 -16.90 5.21 -26.57
C ALA A 731 -17.92 5.22 -25.42
N PHE A 732 -17.95 6.29 -24.64
CA PHE A 732 -18.92 6.45 -23.55
C PHE A 732 -20.13 7.26 -24.04
N GLY A 733 -21.17 6.55 -24.46
CA GLY A 733 -22.32 7.14 -25.15
C GLY A 733 -21.89 7.80 -26.46
N ARG A 734 -21.81 9.14 -26.46
CA ARG A 734 -21.37 9.95 -27.62
C ARG A 734 -19.93 10.48 -27.52
N PHE A 735 -19.23 10.19 -26.43
CA PHE A 735 -17.93 10.77 -26.14
C PHE A 735 -16.79 9.80 -26.41
N LEU A 736 -15.74 10.33 -27.04
CA LEU A 736 -14.40 9.75 -27.12
C LEU A 736 -13.43 10.57 -26.26
N ASP A 737 -12.24 10.02 -26.03
CA ASP A 737 -11.15 10.68 -25.31
C ASP A 737 -10.84 12.08 -25.90
N GLY A 738 -10.66 13.05 -25.00
CA GLY A 738 -10.28 14.43 -25.35
C GLY A 738 -8.94 14.53 -26.08
N GLY A 739 -8.07 13.52 -25.92
CA GLY A 739 -6.75 13.43 -26.54
C GLY A 739 -6.75 13.48 -28.07
N LEU A 740 -7.87 13.17 -28.73
CA LEU A 740 -8.01 13.29 -30.19
C LEU A 740 -8.00 14.74 -30.71
N ILE A 741 -8.22 15.74 -29.84
CA ILE A 741 -8.24 17.17 -30.21
C ILE A 741 -7.33 17.99 -29.29
N ALA A 742 -7.40 17.75 -27.98
CA ALA A 742 -6.80 18.61 -26.95
C ALA A 742 -6.00 17.78 -25.92
N ASN A 743 -5.08 16.91 -26.38
CA ASN A 743 -4.32 16.03 -25.45
C ASN A 743 -3.47 16.80 -24.43
N ASN A 744 -3.00 17.99 -24.81
CA ASN A 744 -2.49 19.00 -23.89
C ASN A 744 -3.54 20.14 -23.84
N PRO A 745 -4.33 20.26 -22.75
CA PRO A 745 -5.47 21.18 -22.70
C PRO A 745 -5.08 22.65 -22.47
N THR A 746 -3.80 23.02 -22.56
CA THR A 746 -3.33 24.36 -22.16
C THR A 746 -3.96 25.47 -23.00
N LEU A 747 -3.97 25.33 -24.33
CA LEU A 747 -4.50 26.36 -25.22
C LEU A 747 -6.03 26.48 -25.10
N ASP A 748 -6.72 25.34 -25.03
CA ASP A 748 -8.17 25.27 -24.84
C ASP A 748 -8.60 25.87 -23.50
N ALA A 749 -7.86 25.59 -22.42
CA ALA A 749 -8.11 26.15 -21.10
C ALA A 749 -7.87 27.66 -21.03
N MET A 750 -6.81 28.17 -21.68
CA MET A 750 -6.57 29.61 -21.81
C MET A 750 -7.70 30.30 -22.58
N THR A 751 -8.20 29.66 -23.64
CA THR A 751 -9.31 30.15 -24.47
C THR A 751 -10.61 30.20 -23.66
N GLU A 752 -10.97 29.09 -23.00
CA GLU A 752 -12.14 28.96 -22.13
C GLU A 752 -12.14 30.01 -20.99
N ILE A 753 -11.00 30.22 -20.32
CA ILE A 753 -10.90 31.22 -19.23
C ILE A 753 -11.02 32.65 -19.79
N HIS A 754 -10.50 32.92 -20.98
CA HIS A 754 -10.68 34.21 -21.64
C HIS A 754 -12.16 34.46 -21.98
N GLU A 755 -12.83 33.50 -22.62
CA GLU A 755 -14.25 33.57 -22.97
C GLU A 755 -15.14 33.71 -21.72
N TYR A 756 -14.87 32.93 -20.67
CA TYR A 756 -15.58 33.01 -19.38
C TYR A 756 -15.44 34.40 -18.74
N ASN A 757 -14.23 34.98 -18.74
CA ASN A 757 -13.99 36.33 -18.21
C ASN A 757 -14.64 37.41 -19.07
N MET A 758 -14.68 37.26 -20.40
CA MET A 758 -15.40 38.17 -21.31
C MET A 758 -16.91 38.10 -21.07
N ALA A 759 -17.49 36.90 -20.94
CA ALA A 759 -18.89 36.69 -20.63
C ALA A 759 -19.28 37.36 -19.30
N LEU A 760 -18.51 37.13 -18.22
CA LEU A 760 -18.72 37.80 -16.94
C LEU A 760 -18.71 39.33 -17.05
N ARG A 761 -17.77 39.91 -17.80
CA ARG A 761 -17.71 41.37 -17.97
C ARG A 761 -18.92 41.91 -18.71
N SER A 762 -19.34 41.23 -19.79
CA SER A 762 -20.49 41.65 -20.60
C SER A 762 -21.82 41.69 -19.84
N VAL A 763 -21.97 40.86 -18.80
CA VAL A 763 -23.17 40.84 -17.93
C VAL A 763 -23.01 41.66 -16.64
N GLY A 764 -22.00 42.54 -16.56
CA GLY A 764 -21.76 43.43 -15.42
C GLY A 764 -21.15 42.74 -14.19
N ARG A 765 -20.66 41.49 -14.31
CA ARG A 765 -20.02 40.70 -13.24
C ARG A 765 -18.49 40.83 -13.28
N GLU A 766 -17.98 42.02 -13.61
CA GLU A 766 -16.54 42.29 -13.79
C GLU A 766 -15.70 41.90 -12.56
N ASN A 767 -16.25 42.08 -11.36
CA ASN A 767 -15.61 41.74 -10.08
C ASN A 767 -15.29 40.24 -9.91
N GLU A 768 -15.88 39.36 -10.72
CA GLU A 768 -15.60 37.91 -10.73
C GLU A 768 -14.58 37.50 -11.82
N ALA A 769 -14.25 38.42 -12.74
CA ALA A 769 -13.49 38.14 -13.96
C ALA A 769 -11.98 38.26 -13.76
N VAL A 770 -11.36 37.21 -13.21
CA VAL A 770 -9.93 37.16 -12.87
C VAL A 770 -9.08 36.71 -14.07
N PRO A 771 -8.18 37.57 -14.62
CA PRO A 771 -7.28 37.18 -15.71
C PRO A 771 -6.26 36.15 -15.24
N ILE A 772 -5.72 35.34 -16.17
CA ILE A 772 -4.67 34.37 -15.87
C ILE A 772 -3.39 35.11 -15.46
N SER A 773 -2.73 34.65 -14.39
CA SER A 773 -1.44 35.21 -13.91
C SER A 773 -0.27 34.23 -14.01
N VAL A 774 -0.52 32.92 -13.97
CA VAL A 774 0.50 31.87 -14.11
C VAL A 774 -0.12 30.66 -14.79
N VAL A 775 0.60 30.04 -15.73
CA VAL A 775 0.21 28.77 -16.35
C VAL A 775 1.26 27.70 -16.07
N VAL A 776 0.84 26.59 -15.49
CA VAL A 776 1.66 25.40 -15.24
C VAL A 776 1.10 24.24 -16.05
N SER A 777 1.90 23.65 -16.94
CA SER A 777 1.53 22.52 -17.79
C SER A 777 2.43 21.32 -17.47
N ILE A 778 1.83 20.16 -17.19
CA ILE A 778 2.55 18.94 -16.80
C ILE A 778 2.23 17.81 -17.79
N GLY A 779 3.29 17.24 -18.36
CA GLY A 779 3.21 16.15 -19.34
C GLY A 779 3.43 14.76 -18.74
N THR A 780 2.93 13.73 -19.42
CA THR A 780 2.99 12.32 -18.99
C THR A 780 4.30 11.60 -19.34
N GLY A 781 5.40 12.34 -19.49
CA GLY A 781 6.70 11.83 -19.95
C GLY A 781 6.93 12.01 -21.47
N LEU A 782 8.19 12.27 -21.82
CA LEU A 782 8.70 12.23 -23.20
C LEU A 782 9.27 10.84 -23.47
N ILE A 783 8.82 10.17 -24.54
CA ILE A 783 9.41 8.91 -24.99
C ILE A 783 10.81 9.15 -25.58
N PRO A 784 11.74 8.17 -25.55
CA PRO A 784 12.99 8.26 -26.29
C PRO A 784 12.76 8.40 -27.80
N VAL A 785 13.72 9.00 -28.50
CA VAL A 785 13.74 8.94 -29.96
C VAL A 785 14.06 7.51 -30.39
N THR A 786 13.34 7.01 -31.39
CA THR A 786 13.61 5.71 -32.01
C THR A 786 13.69 5.86 -33.52
N GLU A 787 14.62 5.15 -34.15
CA GLU A 787 14.73 5.12 -35.62
C GLU A 787 13.54 4.36 -36.22
N LEU A 788 12.73 5.05 -37.02
CA LEU A 788 11.74 4.42 -37.88
C LEU A 788 12.44 3.89 -39.14
N LYS A 789 12.21 2.61 -39.47
CA LYS A 789 12.64 2.04 -40.75
C LYS A 789 11.90 2.73 -41.89
N ASP A 790 12.60 3.01 -42.99
CA ASP A 790 12.11 3.83 -44.11
C ASP A 790 10.67 3.50 -44.53
N ILE A 791 9.80 4.51 -44.48
CA ILE A 791 8.38 4.39 -44.80
C ILE A 791 8.20 4.56 -46.31
N ASP A 792 8.46 3.47 -47.04
CA ASP A 792 8.37 3.45 -48.49
C ASP A 792 6.96 3.03 -48.96
N VAL A 793 6.16 4.00 -49.39
CA VAL A 793 4.74 3.82 -49.73
C VAL A 793 4.51 4.09 -51.22
N PHE A 794 5.08 3.21 -52.04
CA PHE A 794 4.82 3.15 -53.48
C PHE A 794 3.60 2.28 -53.81
N ARG A 795 3.02 2.54 -54.99
CA ARG A 795 1.88 1.79 -55.54
C ARG A 795 2.38 0.41 -55.99
N PRO A 796 1.84 -0.71 -55.47
CA PRO A 796 2.43 -2.03 -55.67
C PRO A 796 2.23 -2.57 -57.09
N GLU A 797 3.28 -3.16 -57.67
CA GLU A 797 3.21 -3.94 -58.92
C GLU A 797 3.21 -5.46 -58.65
N SER A 798 3.48 -5.91 -57.42
CA SER A 798 3.52 -7.33 -57.04
C SER A 798 2.75 -7.66 -55.74
N ILE A 799 2.39 -8.93 -55.57
CA ILE A 799 1.65 -9.45 -54.41
C ILE A 799 2.43 -9.26 -53.10
N TRP A 800 3.76 -9.31 -53.14
CA TRP A 800 4.61 -9.10 -51.96
C TRP A 800 4.63 -7.61 -51.53
N ASP A 801 4.49 -6.70 -52.49
CA ASP A 801 4.41 -5.26 -52.21
C ASP A 801 3.07 -4.87 -51.58
N THR A 802 2.00 -5.65 -51.79
CA THR A 802 0.72 -5.45 -51.08
C THR A 802 0.85 -5.65 -49.57
N ALA A 803 1.71 -6.56 -49.11
CA ALA A 803 1.98 -6.74 -47.68
C ALA A 803 2.80 -5.58 -47.10
N LYS A 804 3.80 -5.09 -47.84
CA LYS A 804 4.52 -3.84 -47.51
C LYS A 804 3.59 -2.64 -47.47
N LEU A 805 2.68 -2.51 -48.43
CA LEU A 805 1.71 -1.42 -48.49
C LEU A 805 0.76 -1.46 -47.28
N ALA A 806 0.25 -2.63 -46.91
CA ALA A 806 -0.59 -2.78 -45.72
C ALA A 806 0.16 -2.39 -44.43
N TYR A 807 1.44 -2.78 -44.32
CA TYR A 807 2.32 -2.36 -43.23
C TYR A 807 2.55 -0.84 -43.23
N GLY A 808 2.89 -0.25 -44.38
CA GLY A 808 3.09 1.20 -44.54
C GLY A 808 1.83 2.03 -44.24
N ILE A 809 0.66 1.59 -44.68
CA ILE A 809 -0.64 2.23 -44.36
C ILE A 809 -0.91 2.15 -42.85
N SER A 810 -0.63 1.03 -42.20
CA SER A 810 -0.81 0.91 -40.74
C SER A 810 0.16 1.82 -39.96
N THR A 811 1.41 1.94 -40.42
CA THR A 811 2.41 2.86 -39.85
C THR A 811 1.99 4.32 -40.03
N ILE A 812 1.50 4.73 -41.22
CA ILE A 812 0.93 6.07 -41.44
C ILE A 812 -0.29 6.31 -40.54
N GLY A 813 -1.17 5.31 -40.38
CA GLY A 813 -2.33 5.41 -39.50
C GLY A 813 -1.95 5.69 -38.05
N ASN A 814 -0.93 4.98 -37.54
CA ASN A 814 -0.38 5.23 -36.20
C ASN A 814 0.24 6.64 -36.11
N LEU A 815 1.10 7.03 -37.06
CA LEU A 815 1.72 8.37 -37.08
C LEU A 815 0.69 9.51 -37.11
N LEU A 816 -0.44 9.34 -37.81
CA LEU A 816 -1.53 10.31 -37.80
C LEU A 816 -2.21 10.40 -36.43
N VAL A 817 -2.37 9.28 -35.72
CA VAL A 817 -2.88 9.26 -34.34
C VAL A 817 -1.87 9.87 -33.38
N ASP A 818 -0.57 9.58 -33.52
CA ASP A 818 0.49 10.15 -32.69
C ASP A 818 0.60 11.67 -32.86
N GLN A 819 0.44 12.19 -34.09
CA GLN A 819 0.38 13.63 -34.35
C GLN A 819 -0.92 14.27 -33.84
N ALA A 820 -2.08 13.62 -34.00
CA ALA A 820 -3.35 14.13 -33.49
C ALA A 820 -3.40 14.15 -31.96
N THR A 821 -2.71 13.21 -31.31
CA THR A 821 -2.64 13.08 -29.84
C THR A 821 -1.37 13.69 -29.24
N ALA A 822 -0.59 14.46 -30.01
CA ALA A 822 0.66 15.06 -29.55
C ALA A 822 0.43 16.06 -28.41
N SER A 823 0.95 15.74 -27.22
CA SER A 823 0.87 16.59 -26.02
C SER A 823 2.10 17.47 -25.78
N ASP A 824 3.17 17.29 -26.54
CA ASP A 824 4.40 18.09 -26.47
C ASP A 824 4.84 18.62 -27.86
N GLY A 825 5.98 19.31 -27.93
CA GLY A 825 6.45 19.97 -29.14
C GLY A 825 5.63 21.22 -29.48
N ARG A 826 5.05 21.28 -30.68
CA ARG A 826 4.45 22.53 -31.20
C ARG A 826 3.27 23.06 -30.39
N VAL A 827 2.53 22.22 -29.67
CA VAL A 827 1.45 22.68 -28.78
C VAL A 827 2.01 23.48 -27.58
N VAL A 828 3.15 23.03 -27.04
CA VAL A 828 3.90 23.70 -25.96
C VAL A 828 4.56 24.99 -26.47
N ASP A 829 5.18 24.98 -27.65
CA ASP A 829 5.75 26.18 -28.29
C ASP A 829 4.69 27.29 -28.43
N ARG A 830 3.48 26.93 -28.93
CA ARG A 830 2.35 27.85 -29.09
C ARG A 830 1.89 28.41 -27.75
N ALA A 831 1.68 27.56 -26.75
CA ALA A 831 1.25 27.98 -25.42
C ALA A 831 2.27 28.93 -24.76
N ARG A 832 3.57 28.61 -24.84
CA ARG A 832 4.65 29.46 -24.34
C ARG A 832 4.68 30.83 -25.02
N ALA A 833 4.59 30.85 -26.36
CA ALA A 833 4.58 32.10 -27.12
C ALA A 833 3.38 32.99 -26.75
N TRP A 834 2.17 32.42 -26.68
CA TRP A 834 0.96 33.15 -26.28
C TRP A 834 0.97 33.61 -24.82
N CYS A 835 1.53 32.84 -23.89
CA CYS A 835 1.73 33.30 -22.52
C CYS A 835 2.70 34.49 -22.47
N SER A 836 3.79 34.43 -23.24
CA SER A 836 4.78 35.52 -23.34
C SER A 836 4.18 36.82 -23.90
N THR A 837 3.30 36.75 -24.92
CA THR A 837 2.67 37.97 -25.48
C THR A 837 1.70 38.65 -24.52
N ILE A 838 1.07 37.91 -23.60
CA ILE A 838 0.19 38.46 -22.55
C ILE A 838 0.91 38.74 -21.22
N GLY A 839 2.24 38.55 -21.15
CA GLY A 839 3.04 38.81 -19.95
C GLY A 839 2.89 37.77 -18.83
N VAL A 840 2.38 36.57 -19.14
CA VAL A 840 2.13 35.50 -18.17
C VAL A 840 3.29 34.48 -18.16
N PRO A 841 3.90 34.15 -17.01
CA PRO A 841 4.87 33.06 -16.91
C PRO A 841 4.24 31.69 -17.22
N TYR A 842 4.93 30.94 -18.09
CA TYR A 842 4.54 29.59 -18.50
C TYR A 842 5.59 28.57 -18.08
N TYR A 843 5.19 27.62 -17.22
CA TYR A 843 6.04 26.54 -16.74
C TYR A 843 5.59 25.21 -17.35
N ARG A 844 6.45 24.58 -18.16
CA ARG A 844 6.28 23.20 -18.65
C ARG A 844 7.19 22.26 -17.89
N PHE A 845 6.62 21.19 -17.33
CA PHE A 845 7.35 20.06 -16.74
C PHE A 845 6.98 18.77 -17.46
N ASN A 846 7.97 18.14 -18.10
CA ASN A 846 7.79 16.86 -18.77
C ASN A 846 9.13 16.09 -18.71
N PRO A 847 9.23 14.98 -17.94
CA PRO A 847 10.48 14.26 -17.78
C PRO A 847 10.78 13.38 -18.99
N GLN A 848 12.06 13.20 -19.32
CA GLN A 848 12.48 12.19 -20.29
C GLN A 848 12.29 10.79 -19.67
N LEU A 849 11.59 9.90 -20.37
CA LEU A 849 11.45 8.50 -20.01
C LEU A 849 12.64 7.70 -20.53
N SER A 850 12.98 6.61 -19.84
CA SER A 850 14.08 5.71 -20.20
C SER A 850 13.77 4.79 -21.38
N GLU A 851 12.49 4.48 -21.59
CA GLU A 851 11.97 3.60 -22.64
C GLU A 851 10.57 4.10 -23.06
N ASP A 852 10.04 3.59 -24.17
CA ASP A 852 8.64 3.83 -24.51
C ASP A 852 7.71 2.99 -23.61
N ILE A 853 6.77 3.67 -22.96
CA ILE A 853 5.81 3.09 -22.03
C ILE A 853 4.41 3.17 -22.66
N ALA A 854 3.84 2.00 -22.93
CA ALA A 854 2.49 1.87 -23.47
C ALA A 854 1.43 2.44 -22.50
N MET A 855 0.31 2.93 -23.07
CA MET A 855 -0.75 3.58 -22.29
C MET A 855 -1.52 2.64 -21.34
N ASP A 856 -1.39 1.33 -21.51
CA ASP A 856 -1.94 0.25 -20.69
C ASP A 856 -0.86 -0.66 -20.07
N GLU A 857 0.39 -0.18 -20.00
CA GLU A 857 1.49 -0.92 -19.36
C GLU A 857 1.12 -1.33 -17.92
N LYS A 858 1.42 -2.58 -17.58
CA LYS A 858 1.12 -3.17 -16.27
C LYS A 858 2.37 -3.51 -15.47
N ASN A 859 3.51 -3.68 -16.13
CA ASN A 859 4.73 -4.15 -15.50
C ASN A 859 5.18 -3.16 -14.42
N ASP A 860 5.05 -3.57 -13.16
CA ASP A 860 5.42 -2.77 -11.99
C ASP A 860 6.85 -2.23 -12.10
N GLN A 861 7.80 -2.99 -12.65
CA GLN A 861 9.20 -2.56 -12.74
C GLN A 861 9.35 -1.35 -13.66
N LYS A 862 8.70 -1.39 -14.83
CA LYS A 862 8.73 -0.30 -15.81
C LYS A 862 8.07 0.96 -15.26
N LEU A 863 6.91 0.80 -14.62
CA LEU A 863 6.15 1.91 -14.03
C LEU A 863 6.88 2.55 -12.84
N ILE A 864 7.53 1.75 -11.99
CA ILE A 864 8.38 2.26 -10.90
C ILE A 864 9.61 2.98 -11.45
N ASN A 865 10.22 2.48 -12.53
CA ASN A 865 11.34 3.16 -13.18
C ASN A 865 10.91 4.51 -13.79
N MET A 866 9.79 4.55 -14.51
CA MET A 866 9.16 5.77 -15.03
C MET A 866 8.88 6.79 -13.91
N LEU A 867 8.32 6.34 -12.78
CA LEU A 867 8.06 7.18 -11.61
C LEU A 867 9.36 7.70 -10.96
N TRP A 868 10.40 6.87 -10.89
CA TRP A 868 11.71 7.29 -10.38
C TRP A 868 12.37 8.33 -11.31
N CYS A 869 12.28 8.18 -12.63
CA CYS A 869 12.74 9.18 -13.60
C CYS A 869 12.02 10.53 -13.38
N ALA A 870 10.70 10.52 -13.18
CA ALA A 870 9.93 11.73 -12.89
C ALA A 870 10.36 12.40 -11.57
N LYS A 871 10.61 11.60 -10.52
CA LYS A 871 11.08 12.09 -9.21
C LYS A 871 12.50 12.67 -9.28
N ALA A 872 13.42 12.00 -9.98
CA ALA A 872 14.79 12.47 -10.20
C ALA A 872 14.81 13.75 -11.05
N TYR A 873 13.97 13.83 -12.09
CA TYR A 873 13.78 15.04 -12.88
C TYR A 873 13.31 16.22 -12.04
N VAL A 874 12.33 16.03 -11.15
CA VAL A 874 11.86 17.08 -10.23
C VAL A 874 12.97 17.53 -9.28
N HIS A 875 13.76 16.60 -8.73
CA HIS A 875 14.87 16.95 -7.86
C HIS A 875 15.98 17.72 -8.61
N ALA A 876 16.31 17.33 -9.84
CA ALA A 876 17.24 18.06 -10.70
C ALA A 876 16.73 19.47 -11.09
N ASN A 877 15.42 19.63 -11.30
CA ASN A 877 14.78 20.90 -11.66
C ASN A 877 14.24 21.69 -10.45
N ARG A 878 14.67 21.35 -9.22
CA ARG A 878 14.14 21.90 -7.96
C ARG A 878 14.11 23.43 -7.93
N ASN A 879 15.14 24.09 -8.48
CA ASN A 879 15.21 25.56 -8.50
C ASN A 879 14.08 26.17 -9.35
N LYS A 880 13.79 25.61 -10.53
CA LYS A 880 12.70 26.04 -11.42
C LYS A 880 11.32 25.79 -10.79
N ILE A 881 11.19 24.74 -9.98
CA ILE A 881 9.96 24.45 -9.22
C ILE A 881 9.78 25.44 -8.06
N ILE A 882 10.85 25.81 -7.36
CA ILE A 882 10.81 26.86 -6.33
C ILE A 882 10.43 28.22 -6.95
N GLU A 883 11.00 28.56 -8.10
CA GLU A 883 10.63 29.76 -8.87
C GLU A 883 9.13 29.78 -9.21
N MET A 884 8.61 28.70 -9.82
CA MET A 884 7.18 28.53 -10.08
C MET A 884 6.33 28.67 -8.82
N ILE A 885 6.72 28.03 -7.70
CA ILE A 885 5.98 28.13 -6.43
C ILE A 885 5.96 29.57 -5.91
N ASN A 886 7.04 30.33 -6.09
CA ASN A 886 7.09 31.74 -5.72
C ASN A 886 6.15 32.59 -6.61
N SER A 887 5.98 32.26 -7.89
CA SER A 887 4.99 32.90 -8.76
C SER A 887 3.53 32.55 -8.42
N LEU A 888 3.29 31.41 -7.75
CA LEU A 888 1.96 30.97 -7.31
C LEU A 888 1.55 31.50 -5.91
N LYS A 889 2.51 32.02 -5.13
CA LYS A 889 2.36 32.55 -3.76
C LYS A 889 2.28 34.07 -3.72
#